data_AF-A0A368Z632-F1
#
_entry.id   AF-A0A368Z632-F1
#
_cell.length_a   1.000
_cell.length_b   1.000
_cell.length_c   1.000
_cell.angle_alpha   90.00
_cell.angle_beta   90.00
_cell.angle_gamma   90.00
#
_symmetry.space_group_name_H-M   'P 1'
#
loop_
_entity.id
_entity.type
_entity.pdbx_description
1 polymer ?
#
loop_
_entity_poly.entity_id
_entity_poly.type
_entity_poly.pdbx_seq_one_letter_code
_entity_poly.pdbx_strand_id
1 'polypeptide(L)'
;MFVQPIDYILVVWFILAALSTAYVARDQFKNNPEPAVMKWGFILVTLYLGPVGLLLYVLADKEPRPGTHEEFIQPVWKQGIGSTIHCVAGDATGIIIAAVITAVIGFPMWVDIIIEYIAGFAVGLFIFQALFMKNMMGGTYWQNVRNSFMPEFISMNAMMAGMAPVMAVLMMGRDMRAMWPGELLFWGVMALGVGVGFLTAYPFNVWLVSKGLKHGLMTERNEPKTEAAHGHPSQAKENAHEGHGNRSHDNGHHESAHGEHQQKDGGHSQHGQLSPAFAPTRTQVVAVATFTTLMLAGGFAYPFTKVNMQLTAHEVGDVIMAPGMIMDFNTPAGSMRDMAAVDPRLTAFKADADAQGGKVLEPRIENGVKVFDLEASVIRWSILPGETVEAYAYNNEVPGPTLRVTEGDRIRINVTNKLPESTTVHWHGLILPNEMDGPAEITQEPIQPGKTFAYEYTVGQHGTYFYHTHDHVDRQQSLGLYGALIIDPKDPADEIKADLEYTIQLQEWLKREWLTYPSMPMEGGLPNFFTINGKSFPATDTIKMKVGQQLKVRFIGSHTTAIHPMHIHGGPFQVAAIDGETLQGSAGYMADTVNVAPGQRYDVLWRAQRPGRWLVHCHIPHHTTNNNIETKGGGGLMLVIEVE
;
A
#
# COMPACT_ATOMS: atom_id res chain seq x y z
N MET A 1 -14.60 -1.62 -1.22
CA MET A 1 -14.12 -1.91 -2.58
C MET A 1 -12.63 -2.14 -2.47
N PHE A 2 -12.08 -3.21 -3.05
CA PHE A 2 -10.64 -3.45 -3.05
C PHE A 2 -9.94 -2.47 -3.98
N VAL A 3 -8.82 -1.91 -3.52
CA VAL A 3 -8.05 -0.88 -4.23
C VAL A 3 -6.99 -1.54 -5.10
N GLN A 4 -6.37 -2.62 -4.63
CA GLN A 4 -5.32 -3.35 -5.35
C GLN A 4 -5.57 -4.87 -5.37
N PRO A 5 -4.97 -5.60 -6.35
CA PRO A 5 -5.02 -7.05 -6.40
C PRO A 5 -4.57 -7.75 -5.10
N ILE A 6 -3.62 -7.17 -4.37
CA ILE A 6 -3.13 -7.70 -3.09
C ILE A 6 -4.25 -7.84 -2.05
N ASP A 7 -5.26 -6.97 -2.09
CA ASP A 7 -6.36 -7.00 -1.12
C ASP A 7 -7.18 -8.31 -1.27
N TYR A 8 -7.36 -8.80 -2.50
CA TYR A 8 -8.02 -10.09 -2.74
C TYR A 8 -7.20 -11.26 -2.18
N ILE A 9 -5.87 -11.23 -2.37
CA ILE A 9 -4.96 -12.24 -1.85
C ILE A 9 -5.01 -12.25 -0.32
N LEU A 10 -5.00 -11.08 0.31
CA LEU A 10 -5.09 -10.93 1.76
C LEU A 10 -6.42 -11.46 2.31
N VAL A 11 -7.54 -11.21 1.64
CA VAL A 11 -8.83 -11.78 2.07
C VAL A 11 -8.81 -13.30 2.04
N VAL A 12 -8.30 -13.91 0.96
CA VAL A 12 -8.14 -15.37 0.88
C VAL A 12 -7.22 -15.86 2.00
N TRP A 13 -6.09 -15.19 2.21
CA TRP A 13 -5.15 -15.51 3.29
C TRP A 13 -5.81 -15.48 4.67
N PHE A 14 -6.58 -14.44 4.99
CA PHE A 14 -7.24 -14.32 6.30
C PHE A 14 -8.37 -15.32 6.49
N ILE A 15 -9.11 -15.69 5.43
CA ILE A 15 -10.08 -16.80 5.49
C ILE A 15 -9.35 -18.11 5.84
N LEU A 16 -8.24 -18.40 5.14
CA LEU A 16 -7.44 -19.60 5.43
C LEU A 16 -6.82 -19.55 6.83
N ALA A 17 -6.40 -18.39 7.31
CA ALA A 17 -5.88 -18.21 8.65
C ALA A 17 -6.95 -18.47 9.72
N ALA A 18 -8.17 -17.96 9.52
CA ALA A 18 -9.29 -18.21 10.42
C ALA A 18 -9.67 -19.71 10.48
N LEU A 19 -9.75 -20.37 9.33
CA LEU A 19 -10.03 -21.82 9.26
C LEU A 19 -8.92 -22.64 9.91
N SER A 20 -7.66 -22.28 9.67
CA SER A 20 -6.48 -22.90 10.29
C SER A 20 -6.52 -22.77 11.80
N THR A 21 -6.77 -21.56 12.30
CA THR A 21 -6.85 -21.26 13.73
C THR A 21 -8.00 -22.02 14.39
N ALA A 22 -9.18 -22.09 13.75
CA ALA A 22 -10.31 -22.85 14.25
C ALA A 22 -10.02 -24.36 14.34
N TYR A 23 -9.31 -24.91 13.36
CA TYR A 23 -8.85 -26.30 13.40
C TYR A 23 -7.88 -26.54 14.55
N VAL A 24 -6.82 -25.73 14.66
CA VAL A 24 -5.80 -25.86 15.73
C VAL A 24 -6.46 -25.74 17.10
N ALA A 25 -7.33 -24.73 17.30
CA ALA A 25 -8.05 -24.56 18.56
C ALA A 25 -8.91 -25.80 18.91
N ARG A 26 -9.66 -26.33 17.94
CA ARG A 26 -10.47 -27.53 18.15
C ARG A 26 -9.62 -28.74 18.51
N ASP A 27 -8.52 -28.97 17.80
CA ASP A 27 -7.67 -30.15 17.99
C ASP A 27 -6.89 -30.07 19.30
N GLN A 28 -6.31 -28.90 19.62
CA GLN A 28 -5.58 -28.65 20.85
C GLN A 28 -6.42 -28.94 22.10
N PHE A 29 -7.67 -28.49 22.15
CA PHE A 29 -8.53 -28.71 23.32
C PHE A 29 -9.19 -30.09 23.38
N LYS A 30 -9.26 -30.84 22.27
CA LYS A 30 -9.92 -32.15 22.23
C LYS A 30 -8.96 -33.34 22.27
N ASN A 31 -7.86 -33.25 21.53
CA ASN A 31 -7.04 -34.41 21.18
C ASN A 31 -5.60 -34.28 21.64
N ASN A 32 -5.08 -33.07 21.86
CA ASN A 32 -3.66 -32.88 22.15
C ASN A 32 -3.38 -32.78 23.67
N PRO A 33 -2.47 -33.61 24.22
CA PRO A 33 -2.20 -33.68 25.65
C PRO A 33 -1.14 -32.68 26.11
N GLU A 34 -1.20 -31.42 25.66
CA GLU A 34 -0.25 -30.37 26.09
C GLU A 34 -0.83 -29.44 27.18
N PRO A 35 0.04 -28.72 27.93
CA PRO A 35 -0.41 -27.71 28.88
C PRO A 35 -1.19 -26.58 28.21
N ALA A 36 -2.18 -26.01 28.91
CA ALA A 36 -3.07 -24.97 28.37
C ALA A 36 -2.33 -23.76 27.77
N VAL A 37 -1.13 -23.46 28.27
CA VAL A 37 -0.28 -22.35 27.83
C VAL A 37 0.23 -22.57 26.41
N MET A 38 0.67 -23.80 26.11
CA MET A 38 1.15 -24.16 24.78
C MET A 38 -0.02 -24.19 23.77
N LYS A 39 -1.23 -24.54 24.25
CA LYS A 39 -2.46 -24.50 23.42
C LYS A 39 -2.71 -23.11 22.90
N TRP A 40 -2.69 -22.13 23.81
CA TRP A 40 -2.83 -20.73 23.43
C TRP A 40 -1.67 -20.24 22.56
N GLY A 41 -0.43 -20.69 22.83
CA GLY A 41 0.72 -20.40 21.98
C GLY A 41 0.50 -20.79 20.52
N PHE A 42 0.12 -22.05 20.26
CA PHE A 42 -0.16 -22.52 18.89
C PHE A 42 -1.39 -21.84 18.27
N ILE A 43 -2.44 -21.57 19.05
CA ILE A 43 -3.62 -20.85 18.54
C ILE A 43 -3.25 -19.44 18.11
N LEU A 44 -2.51 -18.69 18.93
CA LEU A 44 -2.10 -17.31 18.62
C LEU A 44 -1.14 -17.26 17.45
N VAL A 45 -0.10 -18.10 17.41
CA VAL A 45 0.82 -18.09 16.27
C VAL A 45 0.14 -18.56 14.98
N THR A 46 -0.83 -19.48 15.07
CA THR A 46 -1.67 -19.84 13.89
C THR A 46 -2.56 -18.69 13.46
N LEU A 47 -3.06 -17.88 14.39
CA LEU A 47 -3.79 -16.66 14.06
C LEU A 47 -2.91 -15.67 13.29
N TYR A 48 -1.63 -15.54 13.66
CA TYR A 48 -0.68 -14.64 13.00
C TYR A 48 -0.18 -15.16 11.66
N LEU A 49 0.18 -16.45 11.58
CA LEU A 49 0.84 -17.05 10.42
C LEU A 49 -0.10 -17.86 9.51
N GLY A 50 -1.37 -17.98 9.89
CA GLY A 50 -2.39 -18.71 9.14
C GLY A 50 -2.00 -20.15 8.83
N PRO A 51 -2.10 -20.60 7.55
CA PRO A 51 -1.76 -21.97 7.15
C PRO A 51 -0.34 -22.42 7.52
N VAL A 52 0.61 -21.50 7.62
CA VAL A 52 1.98 -21.82 8.05
C VAL A 52 2.00 -22.23 9.53
N GLY A 53 1.24 -21.55 10.39
CA GLY A 53 1.10 -21.94 11.79
C GLY A 53 0.43 -23.30 11.96
N LEU A 54 -0.59 -23.61 11.16
CA LEU A 54 -1.20 -24.94 11.11
C LEU A 54 -0.19 -26.02 10.70
N LEU A 55 0.63 -25.76 9.68
CA LEU A 55 1.67 -26.69 9.25
C LEU A 55 2.67 -26.96 10.39
N LEU A 56 3.12 -25.92 11.08
CA LEU A 56 4.02 -26.04 12.23
C LEU A 56 3.37 -26.87 13.34
N TYR A 57 2.10 -26.62 13.66
CA TYR A 57 1.35 -27.41 14.63
C TYR A 57 1.32 -28.90 14.26
N VAL A 58 0.92 -29.21 13.02
CA VAL A 58 0.78 -30.60 12.56
C VAL A 58 2.12 -31.35 12.56
N LEU A 59 3.21 -30.68 12.22
CA LEU A 59 4.53 -31.31 12.10
C LEU A 59 5.28 -31.42 13.44
N ALA A 60 5.09 -30.46 14.33
CA ALA A 60 5.87 -30.36 15.56
C ALA A 60 5.15 -30.91 16.79
N ASP A 61 3.83 -30.71 16.90
CA ASP A 61 3.12 -30.82 18.17
C ASP A 61 1.93 -31.78 18.14
N LYS A 62 1.11 -31.77 17.07
CA LYS A 62 -0.08 -32.61 16.97
C LYS A 62 0.22 -34.10 17.22
N GLU A 63 -0.36 -34.66 18.28
CA GLU A 63 -0.19 -36.08 18.64
C GLU A 63 -0.58 -37.00 17.46
N PRO A 64 0.35 -37.80 16.89
CA PRO A 64 0.04 -38.65 15.74
C PRO A 64 -0.88 -39.83 16.09
N ARG A 65 -0.69 -40.39 17.29
CA ARG A 65 -1.47 -41.50 17.84
C ARG A 65 -1.62 -41.30 19.36
N PRO A 66 -2.79 -41.59 19.96
CA PRO A 66 -2.98 -41.47 21.40
C PRO A 66 -1.91 -42.23 22.18
N GLY A 67 -1.19 -41.54 23.08
CA GLY A 67 -0.12 -42.15 23.88
C GLY A 67 1.30 -41.95 23.33
N THR A 68 1.47 -41.24 22.20
CA THR A 68 2.78 -41.12 21.52
C THR A 68 3.35 -39.71 21.52
N HIS A 69 2.65 -38.74 22.11
CA HIS A 69 3.06 -37.32 22.10
C HIS A 69 4.48 -37.11 22.66
N GLU A 70 4.81 -37.73 23.80
CA GLU A 70 6.08 -37.59 24.49
C GLU A 70 7.26 -38.01 23.61
N GLU A 71 7.13 -39.11 22.88
CA GLU A 71 8.13 -39.61 21.93
C GLU A 71 8.18 -38.72 20.67
N PHE A 72 7.02 -38.33 20.17
CA PHE A 72 6.90 -37.52 18.96
C PHE A 72 7.59 -36.15 19.08
N ILE A 73 7.51 -35.50 20.24
CA ILE A 73 8.06 -34.16 20.47
C ILE A 73 9.53 -34.15 20.90
N GLN A 74 10.17 -35.30 21.17
CA GLN A 74 11.57 -35.33 21.65
C GLN A 74 12.60 -34.65 20.75
N PRO A 75 12.52 -34.73 19.40
CA PRO A 75 13.52 -34.13 18.53
C PRO A 75 13.75 -32.64 18.81
N VAL A 76 15.01 -32.23 18.94
CA VAL A 76 15.40 -30.87 19.34
C VAL A 76 14.83 -29.79 18.42
N TRP A 77 14.65 -30.07 17.12
CA TRP A 77 14.04 -29.12 16.19
C TRP A 77 12.55 -28.86 16.51
N LYS A 78 11.81 -29.86 16.98
CA LYS A 78 10.41 -29.72 17.43
C LYS A 78 10.32 -28.98 18.75
N GLN A 79 11.22 -29.30 19.68
CA GLN A 79 11.37 -28.55 20.92
C GLN A 79 11.71 -27.08 20.66
N GLY A 80 12.56 -26.82 19.66
CA GLY A 80 12.84 -25.48 19.15
C GLY A 80 11.59 -24.78 18.62
N ILE A 81 10.78 -25.46 17.79
CA ILE A 81 9.49 -24.92 17.31
C ILE A 81 8.60 -24.56 18.49
N GLY A 82 8.39 -25.46 19.45
CA GLY A 82 7.58 -25.16 20.63
C GLY A 82 8.08 -23.94 21.40
N SER A 83 9.39 -23.83 21.60
CA SER A 83 10.00 -22.69 22.28
C SER A 83 9.82 -21.37 21.52
N THR A 84 9.98 -21.40 20.19
CA THR A 84 9.73 -20.23 19.32
C THR A 84 8.26 -19.86 19.30
N ILE A 85 7.33 -20.82 19.20
CA ILE A 85 5.88 -20.59 19.25
C ILE A 85 5.49 -19.86 20.53
N HIS A 86 6.00 -20.33 21.68
CA HIS A 86 5.69 -19.74 22.97
C HIS A 86 6.21 -18.29 23.09
N CYS A 87 7.43 -18.02 22.61
CA CYS A 87 8.02 -16.69 22.60
C CYS A 87 7.28 -15.74 21.64
N VAL A 88 7.10 -16.15 20.38
CA VAL A 88 6.44 -15.34 19.36
C VAL A 88 4.98 -15.07 19.71
N ALA A 89 4.27 -16.00 20.36
CA ALA A 89 2.92 -15.76 20.83
C ALA A 89 2.84 -14.53 21.75
N GLY A 90 3.74 -14.41 22.72
CA GLY A 90 3.77 -13.28 23.65
C GLY A 90 4.31 -12.00 23.02
N ASP A 91 5.49 -12.07 22.41
CA ASP A 91 6.16 -10.92 21.83
C ASP A 91 5.32 -10.28 20.71
N ALA A 92 4.80 -11.08 19.77
CA ALA A 92 3.97 -10.58 18.68
C ALA A 92 2.65 -9.99 19.19
N THR A 93 2.04 -10.57 20.24
CA THR A 93 0.83 -9.99 20.85
C THR A 93 1.11 -8.57 21.34
N GLY A 94 2.19 -8.38 22.11
CA GLY A 94 2.56 -7.08 22.65
C GLY A 94 2.89 -6.07 21.54
N ILE A 95 3.64 -6.49 20.52
CA ILE A 95 3.99 -5.66 19.36
C ILE A 95 2.74 -5.25 18.58
N ILE A 96 1.85 -6.19 18.23
CA ILE A 96 0.64 -5.89 17.45
C ILE A 96 -0.28 -4.93 18.21
N ILE A 97 -0.49 -5.14 19.50
CA ILE A 97 -1.33 -4.24 20.32
C ILE A 97 -0.70 -2.84 20.37
N ALA A 98 0.61 -2.75 20.59
CA ALA A 98 1.33 -1.48 20.60
C ALA A 98 1.22 -0.77 19.24
N ALA A 99 1.51 -1.45 18.14
CA ALA A 99 1.44 -0.91 16.78
C ALA A 99 0.06 -0.31 16.47
N VAL A 100 -1.02 -0.99 16.86
CA VAL A 100 -2.39 -0.47 16.69
C VAL A 100 -2.60 0.80 17.52
N ILE A 101 -2.16 0.82 18.78
CA ILE A 101 -2.32 1.98 19.66
C ILE A 101 -1.51 3.17 19.14
N THR A 102 -0.24 2.96 18.80
CA THR A 102 0.67 4.03 18.38
C THR A 102 0.27 4.60 17.02
N ALA A 103 -0.18 3.76 16.07
CA ALA A 103 -0.70 4.21 14.78
C ALA A 103 -1.96 5.08 14.94
N VAL A 104 -2.87 4.71 15.87
CA VAL A 104 -4.08 5.50 16.15
C VAL A 104 -3.77 6.81 16.89
N ILE A 105 -2.72 6.84 17.72
CA ILE A 105 -2.25 8.07 18.37
C ILE A 105 -1.55 8.98 17.34
N GLY A 106 -0.91 8.39 16.33
CA GLY A 106 -0.13 9.12 15.32
C GLY A 106 1.28 9.45 15.79
N PHE A 107 1.96 8.49 16.43
CA PHE A 107 3.38 8.66 16.75
C PHE A 107 4.28 8.45 15.50
N PRO A 108 5.49 9.03 15.50
CA PRO A 108 6.47 8.75 14.44
C PRO A 108 6.92 7.30 14.47
N MET A 109 7.16 6.70 13.31
CA MET A 109 7.52 5.28 13.20
C MET A 109 8.73 4.86 14.05
N TRP A 110 9.74 5.71 14.22
CA TRP A 110 10.88 5.38 15.08
C TRP A 110 10.49 5.25 16.56
N VAL A 111 9.49 5.99 17.01
CA VAL A 111 8.93 5.89 18.37
C VAL A 111 8.08 4.63 18.47
N ASP A 112 7.25 4.35 17.45
CA ASP A 112 6.40 3.16 17.38
C ASP A 112 7.21 1.89 17.61
N ILE A 113 8.29 1.74 16.86
CA ILE A 113 9.21 0.60 16.97
C ILE A 113 9.78 0.43 18.39
N ILE A 114 10.11 1.52 19.08
CA ILE A 114 10.63 1.46 20.45
C ILE A 114 9.52 1.00 21.40
N ILE A 115 8.32 1.55 21.26
CA ILE A 115 7.16 1.18 22.08
C ILE A 115 6.77 -0.28 21.83
N GLU A 116 6.72 -0.70 20.56
CA GLU A 116 6.47 -2.07 20.13
C GLU A 116 7.48 -3.04 20.71
N TYR A 117 8.77 -2.72 20.66
CA TYR A 117 9.82 -3.54 21.27
C TYR A 117 9.61 -3.70 22.78
N ILE A 118 9.36 -2.59 23.49
CA ILE A 118 9.15 -2.61 24.95
C ILE A 118 7.89 -3.40 25.30
N ALA A 119 6.79 -3.17 24.58
CA ALA A 119 5.52 -3.84 24.80
C ALA A 119 5.59 -5.34 24.51
N GLY A 120 6.20 -5.72 23.37
CA GLY A 120 6.47 -7.11 23.02
C GLY A 120 7.24 -7.82 24.12
N PHE A 121 8.41 -7.26 24.49
CA PHE A 121 9.26 -7.85 25.52
C PHE A 121 8.57 -7.93 26.88
N ALA A 122 7.78 -6.92 27.26
CA ALA A 122 7.04 -6.93 28.51
C ALA A 122 5.93 -8.00 28.53
N VAL A 123 5.16 -8.13 27.45
CA VAL A 123 4.12 -9.16 27.33
C VAL A 123 4.74 -10.55 27.28
N GLY A 124 5.79 -10.75 26.49
CA GLY A 124 6.57 -11.98 26.44
C GLY A 124 7.10 -12.39 27.81
N LEU A 125 7.82 -11.50 28.49
CA LEU A 125 8.47 -11.79 29.77
C LEU A 125 7.47 -11.95 30.93
N PHE A 126 6.56 -11.01 31.14
CA PHE A 126 5.73 -10.98 32.34
C PHE A 126 4.47 -11.82 32.22
N ILE A 127 3.86 -11.88 31.03
CA ILE A 127 2.63 -12.65 30.82
C ILE A 127 2.98 -14.05 30.34
N PHE A 128 3.74 -14.17 29.25
CA PHE A 128 3.94 -15.49 28.64
C PHE A 128 4.98 -16.36 29.36
N GLN A 129 6.12 -15.80 29.76
CA GLN A 129 7.15 -16.56 30.48
C GLN A 129 6.82 -16.66 31.98
N ALA A 130 6.75 -15.53 32.69
CA ALA A 130 6.74 -15.54 34.15
C ALA A 130 5.43 -16.03 34.80
N LEU A 131 4.28 -15.62 34.27
CA LEU A 131 2.97 -15.99 34.81
C LEU A 131 2.66 -17.46 34.55
N PHE A 132 3.02 -17.96 33.36
CA PHE A 132 2.68 -19.32 32.97
C PHE A 132 3.69 -20.37 33.44
N MET A 133 4.98 -20.04 33.57
CA MET A 133 5.95 -20.95 34.20
C MET A 133 5.75 -21.11 35.72
N LYS A 134 4.97 -20.22 36.37
CA LYS A 134 4.63 -20.34 37.79
C LYS A 134 3.93 -21.67 38.11
N ASN A 135 3.07 -22.14 37.21
CA ASN A 135 2.32 -23.39 37.40
C ASN A 135 3.12 -24.65 37.01
N MET A 136 4.24 -24.49 36.29
CA MET A 136 4.99 -25.60 35.69
C MET A 136 6.30 -25.92 36.42
N MET A 137 7.06 -24.91 36.87
CA MET A 137 8.41 -25.13 37.44
C MET A 137 8.48 -25.10 38.97
N GLY A 138 7.43 -24.62 39.63
CA GLY A 138 7.49 -24.26 41.06
C GLY A 138 8.44 -23.07 41.32
N GLY A 139 8.21 -22.35 42.42
CA GLY A 139 8.98 -21.15 42.77
C GLY A 139 8.16 -19.86 42.73
N THR A 140 8.81 -18.73 43.05
CA THR A 140 8.14 -17.43 43.06
C THR A 140 8.11 -16.81 41.66
N TYR A 141 7.06 -16.03 41.36
CA TYR A 141 6.91 -15.33 40.09
C TYR A 141 8.19 -14.55 39.69
N TRP A 142 8.80 -13.85 40.65
CA TRP A 142 10.02 -13.07 40.44
C TRP A 142 11.27 -13.91 40.16
N GLN A 143 11.34 -15.13 40.68
CA GLN A 143 12.42 -16.05 40.35
C GLN A 143 12.32 -16.51 38.89
N ASN A 144 11.09 -16.76 38.41
CA ASN A 144 10.85 -17.10 37.00
C ASN A 144 11.13 -15.93 36.05
N VAL A 145 10.78 -14.70 36.41
CA VAL A 145 11.17 -13.50 35.66
C VAL A 145 12.69 -13.44 35.50
N ARG A 146 13.44 -13.59 36.60
CA ARG A 146 14.90 -13.48 36.60
C ARG A 146 15.57 -14.56 35.76
N ASN A 147 15.07 -15.79 35.82
CA ASN A 147 15.63 -16.91 35.08
C ASN A 147 15.32 -16.83 33.57
N SER A 148 14.18 -16.24 33.20
CA SER A 148 13.71 -16.17 31.81
C SER A 148 14.17 -14.91 31.08
N PHE A 149 14.65 -13.90 31.80
CA PHE A 149 15.05 -12.61 31.23
C PHE A 149 16.07 -12.76 30.10
N MET A 150 17.19 -13.45 30.34
CA MET A 150 18.27 -13.54 29.35
C MET A 150 17.89 -14.39 28.13
N PRO A 151 17.27 -15.58 28.28
CA PRO A 151 16.77 -16.33 27.14
C PRO A 151 15.71 -15.56 26.32
N GLU A 152 14.84 -14.80 26.98
CA GLU A 152 13.84 -13.99 26.30
C GLU A 152 14.47 -12.80 25.57
N PHE A 153 15.45 -12.14 26.19
CA PHE A 153 16.18 -11.05 25.56
C PHE A 153 16.87 -11.49 24.26
N ILE A 154 17.53 -12.65 24.27
CA ILE A 154 18.16 -13.24 23.07
C ILE A 154 17.11 -13.51 21.98
N SER A 155 15.99 -14.11 22.35
CA SER A 155 14.94 -14.50 21.41
C SER A 155 14.23 -13.28 20.80
N MET A 156 13.84 -12.32 21.63
CA MET A 156 13.18 -11.08 21.24
C MET A 156 14.07 -10.22 20.34
N ASN A 157 15.37 -10.09 20.67
CA ASN A 157 16.32 -9.40 19.79
C ASN A 157 16.38 -10.03 18.40
N ALA A 158 16.46 -11.36 18.33
CA ALA A 158 16.50 -12.07 17.05
C ALA A 158 15.18 -11.92 16.28
N MET A 159 14.03 -11.98 16.97
CA MET A 159 12.72 -11.75 16.35
C MET A 159 12.63 -10.35 15.76
N MET A 160 12.93 -9.32 16.56
CA MET A 160 12.82 -7.92 16.12
C MET A 160 13.86 -7.54 15.07
N ALA A 161 15.04 -8.17 15.09
CA ALA A 161 16.04 -8.02 14.03
C ALA A 161 15.52 -8.45 12.65
N GLY A 162 14.61 -9.42 12.60
CA GLY A 162 13.95 -9.86 11.37
C GLY A 162 12.66 -9.10 11.06
N MET A 163 11.81 -8.91 12.07
CA MET A 163 10.47 -8.33 11.92
C MET A 163 10.49 -6.84 11.59
N ALA A 164 11.25 -6.05 12.35
CA ALA A 164 11.17 -4.59 12.28
C ALA A 164 11.65 -3.99 10.94
N PRO A 165 12.74 -4.48 10.30
CA PRO A 165 13.12 -3.99 8.98
C PRO A 165 12.08 -4.30 7.90
N VAL A 166 11.45 -5.47 7.97
CA VAL A 166 10.37 -5.86 7.04
C VAL A 166 9.18 -4.93 7.21
N MET A 167 8.75 -4.68 8.45
CA MET A 167 7.67 -3.73 8.73
C MET A 167 8.01 -2.33 8.25
N ALA A 168 9.16 -1.77 8.65
CA ALA A 168 9.52 -0.40 8.29
C ALA A 168 9.59 -0.19 6.77
N VAL A 169 10.17 -1.14 6.01
CA VAL A 169 10.27 -1.05 4.55
C VAL A 169 8.93 -1.22 3.85
N LEU A 170 8.05 -2.09 4.34
CA LEU A 170 6.74 -2.31 3.71
C LEU A 170 5.73 -1.23 4.10
N MET A 171 5.79 -0.73 5.34
CA MET A 171 4.92 0.33 5.85
C MET A 171 5.28 1.70 5.29
N MET A 172 6.57 2.04 5.15
CA MET A 172 7.05 3.25 4.47
C MET A 172 7.51 2.98 3.03
N GLY A 173 6.99 1.92 2.45
CA GLY A 173 7.31 1.53 1.08
C GLY A 173 6.45 2.28 0.08
N ARG A 174 5.87 1.52 -0.84
CA ARG A 174 5.00 2.06 -1.89
C ARG A 174 3.54 2.22 -1.45
N ASP A 175 3.06 1.39 -0.54
CA ASP A 175 1.63 1.31 -0.18
C ASP A 175 1.47 1.54 1.32
N MET A 176 1.24 2.81 1.67
CA MET A 176 1.24 3.25 3.07
C MET A 176 -0.08 2.98 3.78
N ARG A 177 -1.05 2.35 3.10
CA ARG A 177 -2.17 1.63 3.74
C ARG A 177 -1.65 0.63 4.77
N ALA A 178 -0.44 0.11 4.57
CA ALA A 178 0.25 -0.74 5.53
C ALA A 178 0.51 -0.09 6.90
N MET A 179 0.46 1.24 7.04
CA MET A 179 0.63 1.97 8.31
C MET A 179 -0.68 2.09 9.11
N TRP A 180 -1.84 1.89 8.48
CA TRP A 180 -3.12 2.14 9.11
C TRP A 180 -3.84 0.84 9.52
N PRO A 181 -4.13 0.62 10.81
CA PRO A 181 -4.80 -0.60 11.29
C PRO A 181 -6.19 -0.87 10.70
N GLY A 182 -6.84 0.15 10.13
CA GLY A 182 -8.12 0.01 9.43
C GLY A 182 -8.02 -0.68 8.06
N GLU A 183 -6.81 -0.82 7.51
CA GLU A 183 -6.57 -1.45 6.21
C GLU A 183 -6.12 -2.91 6.36
N LEU A 184 -6.56 -3.77 5.44
CA LEU A 184 -6.16 -5.19 5.43
C LEU A 184 -4.65 -5.36 5.24
N LEU A 185 -4.01 -4.43 4.52
CA LEU A 185 -2.59 -4.48 4.23
C LEU A 185 -1.73 -4.36 5.48
N PHE A 186 -2.13 -3.54 6.45
CA PHE A 186 -1.45 -3.45 7.76
C PHE A 186 -1.32 -4.83 8.40
N TRP A 187 -2.44 -5.56 8.50
CA TRP A 187 -2.47 -6.90 9.09
C TRP A 187 -1.65 -7.92 8.30
N GLY A 188 -1.63 -7.79 6.96
CA GLY A 188 -0.80 -8.62 6.09
C GLY A 188 0.70 -8.40 6.32
N VAL A 189 1.12 -7.13 6.43
CA VAL A 189 2.50 -6.77 6.73
C VAL A 189 2.90 -7.22 8.14
N MET A 190 2.01 -7.08 9.13
CA MET A 190 2.24 -7.60 10.48
C MET A 190 2.43 -9.11 10.49
N ALA A 191 1.55 -9.87 9.81
CA ALA A 191 1.66 -11.32 9.70
C ALA A 191 2.99 -11.75 9.05
N LEU A 192 3.41 -11.07 7.98
CA LEU A 192 4.68 -11.32 7.31
C LEU A 192 5.88 -10.97 8.22
N GLY A 193 5.82 -9.83 8.90
CA GLY A 193 6.83 -9.41 9.87
C GLY A 193 7.01 -10.43 11.00
N VAL A 194 5.92 -10.91 11.58
CA VAL A 194 5.93 -11.98 12.59
C VAL A 194 6.52 -13.27 12.02
N GLY A 195 6.21 -13.62 10.77
CA GLY A 195 6.78 -14.79 10.10
C GLY A 195 8.30 -14.71 9.92
N VAL A 196 8.81 -13.56 9.46
CA VAL A 196 10.26 -13.33 9.33
C VAL A 196 10.93 -13.27 10.70
N GLY A 197 10.29 -12.65 11.69
CA GLY A 197 10.74 -12.66 13.08
C GLY A 197 10.85 -14.08 13.65
N PHE A 198 9.82 -14.91 13.43
CA PHE A 198 9.83 -16.33 13.82
C PHE A 198 11.02 -17.08 13.21
N LEU A 199 11.23 -16.95 11.89
CA LEU A 199 12.33 -17.60 11.18
C LEU A 199 13.70 -17.15 11.70
N THR A 200 13.83 -15.87 12.04
CA THR A 200 15.09 -15.29 12.56
C THR A 200 15.35 -15.73 14.00
N ALA A 201 14.31 -15.85 14.83
CA ALA A 201 14.41 -16.28 16.23
C ALA A 201 14.57 -17.81 16.38
N TYR A 202 14.08 -18.60 15.44
CA TYR A 202 14.08 -20.06 15.49
C TYR A 202 15.45 -20.69 15.82
N PRO A 203 16.57 -20.40 15.11
CA PRO A 203 17.86 -21.03 15.41
C PRO A 203 18.38 -20.72 16.83
N PHE A 204 18.08 -19.53 17.35
CA PHE A 204 18.45 -19.15 18.72
C PHE A 204 17.62 -19.90 19.75
N ASN A 205 16.33 -20.09 19.52
CA ASN A 205 15.47 -20.88 20.39
C ASN A 205 15.86 -22.36 20.39
N VAL A 206 16.21 -22.93 19.24
CA VAL A 206 16.80 -24.29 19.14
C VAL A 206 18.05 -24.39 20.01
N TRP A 207 18.95 -23.41 19.92
CA TRP A 207 20.16 -23.39 20.74
C TRP A 207 19.84 -23.27 22.25
N LEU A 208 18.95 -22.35 22.64
CA LEU A 208 18.53 -22.14 24.03
C LEU A 208 17.92 -23.41 24.65
N VAL A 209 17.07 -24.11 23.90
CA VAL A 209 16.49 -25.40 24.30
C VAL A 209 17.57 -26.47 24.43
N SER A 210 18.49 -26.58 23.47
CA SER A 210 19.59 -27.56 23.52
C SER A 210 20.51 -27.38 24.72
N LYS A 211 20.51 -26.17 25.31
CA LYS A 211 21.27 -25.78 26.50
C LYS A 211 20.44 -25.76 27.79
N GLY A 212 19.17 -26.16 27.74
CA GLY A 212 18.29 -26.16 28.92
C GLY A 212 18.02 -24.77 29.49
N LEU A 213 18.20 -23.71 28.68
CA LEU A 213 17.92 -22.31 29.04
C LEU A 213 16.47 -21.93 28.74
N LYS A 214 15.84 -22.62 27.78
CA LYS A 214 14.41 -22.56 27.49
C LYS A 214 13.83 -23.96 27.42
N HIS A 215 12.51 -24.04 27.51
CA HIS A 215 11.76 -25.25 27.29
C HIS A 215 11.03 -25.20 25.94
N GLY A 216 10.77 -26.38 25.38
CA GLY A 216 9.98 -26.54 24.16
C GLY A 216 8.61 -27.15 24.46
N LEU A 217 8.22 -28.14 23.68
CA LEU A 217 6.95 -28.85 23.80
C LEU A 217 6.95 -29.78 25.02
N MET A 218 5.81 -29.89 25.70
CA MET A 218 5.62 -30.72 26.88
C MET A 218 4.31 -31.49 26.83
N THR A 219 4.20 -32.56 27.63
CA THR A 219 2.97 -33.35 27.74
C THR A 219 2.41 -33.26 29.16
N GLU A 220 1.10 -33.01 29.27
CA GLU A 220 0.33 -33.03 30.51
C GLU A 220 -0.82 -34.02 30.35
N ARG A 221 -0.70 -35.20 30.96
CA ARG A 221 -1.78 -36.20 31.04
C ARG A 221 -2.40 -36.16 32.43
N ASN A 222 -3.72 -36.01 32.51
CA ASN A 222 -4.43 -36.21 33.76
C ASN A 222 -4.40 -37.70 34.11
N GLU A 223 -3.66 -38.10 35.15
CA GLU A 223 -3.76 -39.45 35.69
C GLU A 223 -5.16 -39.70 36.25
N PRO A 224 -5.78 -40.87 35.99
CA PRO A 224 -7.00 -41.24 36.69
C PRO A 224 -6.66 -41.49 38.17
N LYS A 225 -7.32 -40.76 39.07
CA LYS A 225 -7.28 -41.03 40.52
C LYS A 225 -7.80 -42.46 40.75
N THR A 226 -6.91 -43.43 40.91
CA THR A 226 -7.28 -44.76 41.41
C THR A 226 -7.68 -44.62 42.87
N GLU A 227 -8.98 -44.80 43.14
CA GLU A 227 -9.54 -44.98 44.46
C GLU A 227 -8.88 -46.18 45.15
N ALA A 228 -8.33 -45.94 46.33
CA ALA A 228 -7.83 -46.96 47.22
C ALA A 228 -9.01 -47.79 47.73
N ALA A 229 -9.12 -49.04 47.29
CA ALA A 229 -10.04 -50.02 47.86
C ALA A 229 -9.25 -51.11 48.60
N HIS A 230 -9.40 -51.05 49.92
CA HIS A 230 -9.16 -52.03 50.98
C HIS A 230 -8.82 -53.47 50.59
N GLY A 231 -7.77 -53.97 51.25
CA GLY A 231 -7.31 -55.36 51.14
C GLY A 231 -8.14 -56.38 51.92
N HIS A 232 -8.02 -57.62 51.49
CA HIS A 232 -7.93 -58.81 52.35
C HIS A 232 -7.19 -59.95 51.60
N PRO A 233 -6.55 -60.90 52.32
CA PRO A 233 -5.42 -61.67 51.78
C PRO A 233 -5.72 -63.15 51.46
N SER A 234 -4.76 -63.71 50.71
CA SER A 234 -4.36 -65.12 50.61
C SER A 234 -5.28 -66.10 49.87
N GLN A 235 -4.72 -66.78 48.87
CA GLN A 235 -4.38 -68.20 49.00
C GLN A 235 -3.49 -68.66 47.83
N ALA A 236 -2.50 -69.47 48.20
CA ALA A 236 -1.56 -70.14 47.33
C ALA A 236 -2.24 -71.12 46.37
N LYS A 237 -1.60 -71.34 45.21
CA LYS A 237 -1.53 -72.66 44.57
C LYS A 237 -0.30 -72.75 43.68
N GLU A 238 0.57 -73.67 44.07
CA GLU A 238 1.61 -74.29 43.26
C GLU A 238 1.03 -74.81 41.94
N ASN A 239 1.83 -74.77 40.88
CA ASN A 239 2.12 -75.97 40.10
C ASN A 239 3.41 -75.76 39.29
N ALA A 240 4.34 -76.67 39.56
CA ALA A 240 5.58 -76.87 38.83
C ALA A 240 5.31 -77.43 37.42
N HIS A 241 6.20 -77.11 36.49
CA HIS A 241 6.62 -78.10 35.49
C HIS A 241 8.10 -77.92 35.16
N GLU A 242 8.78 -79.05 35.26
CA GLU A 242 10.20 -79.34 35.06
C GLU A 242 10.62 -79.28 33.59
N GLY A 243 11.94 -79.23 33.34
CA GLY A 243 12.50 -79.98 32.22
C GLY A 243 13.76 -79.44 31.57
N HIS A 244 14.92 -79.93 32.02
CA HIS A 244 16.20 -80.12 31.29
C HIS A 244 16.96 -78.88 30.80
N GLY A 245 18.26 -78.65 31.08
CA GLY A 245 19.32 -79.51 31.57
C GLY A 245 20.44 -79.63 30.52
N ASN A 246 21.53 -78.86 30.65
CA ASN A 246 22.87 -79.40 30.37
C ASN A 246 23.99 -78.62 31.09
N ARG A 247 24.94 -79.38 31.63
CA ARG A 247 26.10 -78.99 32.45
C ARG A 247 27.40 -79.09 31.64
N SER A 248 28.37 -78.24 31.95
CA SER A 248 29.78 -78.57 32.34
C SER A 248 30.66 -77.32 32.17
N HIS A 249 31.08 -76.66 33.26
CA HIS A 249 32.38 -76.78 33.96
C HIS A 249 33.61 -76.31 33.16
N ASP A 250 34.22 -75.18 33.57
CA ASP A 250 35.55 -75.21 34.20
C ASP A 250 35.84 -73.93 35.03
N ASN A 251 36.66 -74.10 36.07
CA ASN A 251 36.94 -73.21 37.20
C ASN A 251 38.15 -72.27 36.96
N GLY A 252 38.21 -71.16 37.72
CA GLY A 252 39.51 -70.62 38.17
C GLY A 252 39.57 -69.15 38.60
N HIS A 253 39.55 -68.94 39.92
CA HIS A 253 40.20 -67.85 40.71
C HIS A 253 39.43 -66.56 41.08
N HIS A 254 38.86 -66.63 42.30
CA HIS A 254 38.92 -65.68 43.44
C HIS A 254 39.34 -64.22 43.21
N GLU A 255 38.47 -63.29 43.63
CA GLU A 255 38.73 -62.44 44.80
C GLU A 255 37.42 -61.83 45.35
N SER A 256 37.33 -61.81 46.67
CA SER A 256 36.17 -61.44 47.49
C SER A 256 36.32 -60.02 48.02
N ALA A 257 35.29 -59.16 47.88
CA ALA A 257 35.09 -58.03 48.77
C ALA A 257 33.62 -57.56 48.77
N HIS A 258 33.00 -57.74 49.93
CA HIS A 258 31.97 -56.91 50.58
C HIS A 258 30.74 -56.48 49.78
N GLY A 259 29.60 -57.08 50.15
CA GLY A 259 28.28 -56.60 49.81
C GLY A 259 27.87 -55.37 50.63
N GLU A 260 27.09 -54.50 49.99
CA GLU A 260 26.14 -53.62 50.64
C GLU A 260 24.87 -53.53 49.78
N HIS A 261 23.74 -53.47 50.47
CA HIS A 261 22.39 -53.71 50.00
C HIS A 261 21.94 -52.80 48.84
N GLN A 262 21.41 -53.44 47.78
CA GLN A 262 20.50 -52.78 46.82
C GLN A 262 19.16 -52.50 47.49
N GLN A 263 18.86 -51.22 47.71
CA GLN A 263 17.51 -50.74 47.92
C GLN A 263 17.01 -50.19 46.58
N LYS A 264 16.16 -50.98 45.92
CA LYS A 264 15.37 -50.54 44.76
C LYS A 264 14.22 -49.70 45.29
N ASP A 265 14.33 -48.38 45.17
CA ASP A 265 13.19 -47.48 45.23
C ASP A 265 12.87 -46.97 43.83
N GLY A 266 11.59 -47.08 43.49
CA GLY A 266 11.05 -46.76 42.18
C GLY A 266 10.79 -45.27 41.96
N GLY A 267 10.64 -44.92 40.69
CA GLY A 267 9.71 -43.88 40.24
C GLY A 267 10.00 -42.46 40.66
N HIS A 268 11.01 -41.82 40.05
CA HIS A 268 10.95 -40.40 39.74
C HIS A 268 11.63 -40.15 38.39
N SER A 269 10.84 -39.74 37.39
CA SER A 269 11.33 -39.18 36.14
C SER A 269 12.02 -37.85 36.43
N GLN A 270 13.29 -37.92 36.81
CA GLN A 270 14.16 -36.75 36.92
C GLN A 270 14.31 -36.14 35.52
N HIS A 271 13.91 -34.88 35.40
CA HIS A 271 14.38 -33.97 34.36
C HIS A 271 15.88 -34.19 34.14
N GLY A 272 16.26 -34.57 32.93
CA GLY A 272 17.66 -34.78 32.57
C GLY A 272 18.46 -33.51 32.83
N GLN A 273 19.18 -33.47 33.95
CA GLN A 273 20.25 -32.50 34.14
C GLN A 273 21.25 -32.73 33.01
N LEU A 274 21.43 -31.71 32.16
CA LEU A 274 22.46 -31.72 31.13
C LEU A 274 23.79 -32.10 31.79
N SER A 275 24.52 -33.03 31.16
CA SER A 275 25.89 -33.32 31.58
C SER A 275 26.68 -32.00 31.68
N PRO A 276 27.55 -31.82 32.68
CA PRO A 276 28.33 -30.58 32.87
C PRO A 276 29.07 -30.11 31.62
N ALA A 277 29.43 -31.04 30.73
CA ALA A 277 30.06 -30.75 29.44
C ALA A 277 29.17 -29.99 28.44
N PHE A 278 27.84 -30.08 28.59
CA PHE A 278 26.87 -29.47 27.68
C PHE A 278 26.11 -28.29 28.28
N ALA A 279 26.31 -28.02 29.57
CA ALA A 279 25.77 -26.85 30.25
C ALA A 279 26.26 -25.55 29.57
N PRO A 280 25.40 -24.52 29.44
CA PRO A 280 25.77 -23.26 28.83
C PRO A 280 26.81 -22.52 29.68
N THR A 281 27.91 -22.08 29.06
CA THR A 281 28.86 -21.21 29.75
C THR A 281 28.39 -19.76 29.72
N ARG A 282 28.75 -18.96 30.73
CA ARG A 282 28.47 -17.51 30.71
C ARG A 282 29.00 -16.83 29.44
N THR A 283 30.17 -17.24 28.97
CA THR A 283 30.78 -16.71 27.75
C THR A 283 29.92 -16.99 26.52
N GLN A 284 29.36 -18.20 26.39
CA GLN A 284 28.46 -18.53 25.28
C GLN A 284 27.17 -17.69 25.32
N VAL A 285 26.55 -17.55 26.50
CA VAL A 285 25.33 -16.74 26.66
C VAL A 285 25.59 -15.28 26.32
N VAL A 286 26.70 -14.71 26.82
CA VAL A 286 27.10 -13.33 26.50
C VAL A 286 27.36 -13.17 25.00
N ALA A 287 28.07 -14.11 24.36
CA ALA A 287 28.36 -14.03 22.93
C ALA A 287 27.08 -14.05 22.08
N VAL A 288 26.13 -14.94 22.40
CA VAL A 288 24.84 -15.01 21.69
C VAL A 288 24.01 -13.75 21.94
N ALA A 289 23.94 -13.27 23.19
CA ALA A 289 23.25 -12.03 23.52
C ALA A 289 23.83 -10.83 22.74
N THR A 290 25.15 -10.64 22.78
CA THR A 290 25.84 -9.59 22.00
C THR A 290 25.57 -9.72 20.51
N PHE A 291 25.63 -10.94 19.96
CA PHE A 291 25.35 -11.16 18.54
C PHE A 291 23.92 -10.76 18.17
N THR A 292 22.91 -11.19 18.95
CA THR A 292 21.52 -10.80 18.70
C THR A 292 21.27 -9.30 18.87
N THR A 293 21.95 -8.63 19.81
CA THR A 293 21.90 -7.17 19.93
C THR A 293 22.48 -6.47 18.69
N LEU A 294 23.59 -6.98 18.14
CA LEU A 294 24.18 -6.45 16.90
C LEU A 294 23.27 -6.72 15.70
N MET A 295 22.61 -7.88 15.65
CA MET A 295 21.60 -8.18 14.63
C MET A 295 20.44 -7.18 14.69
N LEU A 296 19.93 -6.88 15.89
CA LEU A 296 18.86 -5.91 16.09
C LEU A 296 19.28 -4.52 15.61
N ALA A 297 20.46 -4.05 16.02
CA ALA A 297 21.01 -2.77 15.59
C ALA A 297 21.21 -2.70 14.06
N GLY A 298 21.73 -3.77 13.46
CA GLY A 298 21.90 -3.89 12.01
C GLY A 298 20.56 -3.91 11.26
N GLY A 299 19.55 -4.59 11.82
CA GLY A 299 18.20 -4.61 11.29
C GLY A 299 17.58 -3.21 11.23
N PHE A 300 17.81 -2.38 12.25
CA PHE A 300 17.37 -0.99 12.26
C PHE A 300 18.19 -0.05 11.39
N ALA A 301 19.49 -0.29 11.21
CA ALA A 301 20.34 0.62 10.44
C ALA A 301 19.85 0.80 8.99
N TYR A 302 19.32 -0.24 8.35
CA TYR A 302 18.87 -0.16 6.96
C TYR A 302 17.63 0.74 6.79
N PRO A 303 16.48 0.51 7.45
CA PRO A 303 15.31 1.38 7.33
C PRO A 303 15.60 2.86 7.60
N PHE A 304 16.37 3.18 8.64
CA PHE A 304 16.70 4.57 8.99
C PHE A 304 17.49 5.33 7.91
N THR A 305 18.13 4.61 6.97
CA THR A 305 18.86 5.22 5.85
C THR A 305 18.10 5.19 4.53
N LYS A 306 16.93 4.53 4.48
CA LYS A 306 16.19 4.26 3.25
C LYS A 306 14.77 4.81 3.25
N VAL A 307 14.13 4.87 4.40
CA VAL A 307 12.75 5.35 4.53
C VAL A 307 12.66 6.46 5.57
N ASN A 308 11.66 7.32 5.43
CA ASN A 308 11.45 8.43 6.35
C ASN A 308 10.78 7.95 7.64
N MET A 309 11.59 7.62 8.65
CA MET A 309 11.13 7.13 9.95
C MET A 309 10.45 8.19 10.82
N GLN A 310 10.45 9.47 10.41
CA GLN A 310 9.85 10.57 11.17
C GLN A 310 8.37 10.76 10.89
N LEU A 311 7.86 10.19 9.80
CA LEU A 311 6.46 10.37 9.43
C LEU A 311 5.54 9.49 10.28
N THR A 312 4.34 10.00 10.47
CA THR A 312 3.23 9.35 11.16
C THR A 312 2.21 8.81 10.17
N ALA A 313 1.40 7.82 10.58
CA ALA A 313 0.31 7.31 9.77
C ALA A 313 -0.73 8.39 9.42
N HIS A 314 -0.95 9.37 10.33
CA HIS A 314 -1.87 10.49 10.11
C HIS A 314 -1.36 11.50 9.09
N GLU A 315 -0.05 11.75 9.05
CA GLU A 315 0.53 12.64 8.05
C GLU A 315 0.51 11.95 6.69
N VAL A 316 0.97 10.72 6.55
CA VAL A 316 1.08 10.09 5.23
C VAL A 316 -0.30 9.72 4.68
N GLY A 317 -1.20 9.23 5.54
CA GLY A 317 -2.50 8.72 5.13
C GLY A 317 -2.40 7.36 4.43
N ASP A 318 -3.46 7.00 3.72
CA ASP A 318 -3.62 5.73 3.01
C ASP A 318 -3.13 5.78 1.56
N VAL A 319 -2.13 6.63 1.31
CA VAL A 319 -1.58 6.90 -0.02
C VAL A 319 -0.84 5.70 -0.61
N ILE A 320 -0.84 5.64 -1.94
CA ILE A 320 -0.16 4.63 -2.73
C ILE A 320 0.72 5.33 -3.75
N MET A 321 2.01 5.03 -3.77
CA MET A 321 2.99 5.61 -4.66
C MET A 321 3.10 4.83 -5.98
N ALA A 322 3.54 5.51 -7.05
CA ALA A 322 3.74 4.88 -8.34
C ALA A 322 4.90 3.86 -8.27
N PRO A 323 4.80 2.70 -8.95
CA PRO A 323 5.94 1.80 -9.07
C PRO A 323 7.15 2.50 -9.70
N GLY A 324 8.33 2.34 -9.10
CA GLY A 324 9.59 2.95 -9.58
C GLY A 324 9.84 4.37 -9.05
N MET A 325 8.89 4.95 -8.32
CA MET A 325 9.11 6.23 -7.63
C MET A 325 10.11 6.06 -6.50
N ILE A 326 11.12 6.92 -6.45
CA ILE A 326 12.17 6.88 -5.44
C ILE A 326 11.73 7.71 -4.24
N MET A 327 11.48 7.04 -3.12
CA MET A 327 11.19 7.65 -1.82
C MET A 327 12.43 7.46 -0.94
N ASP A 328 12.94 8.54 -0.37
CA ASP A 328 14.09 8.50 0.52
C ASP A 328 13.74 8.96 1.94
N PHE A 329 14.74 8.96 2.83
CA PHE A 329 14.56 9.34 4.23
C PHE A 329 14.20 10.82 4.44
N ASN A 330 14.26 11.66 3.40
CA ASN A 330 13.90 13.08 3.45
C ASN A 330 12.60 13.41 2.73
N THR A 331 11.97 12.43 2.07
CA THR A 331 10.73 12.68 1.33
C THR A 331 9.62 13.05 2.33
N PRO A 332 9.03 14.26 2.25
CA PRO A 332 8.04 14.72 3.23
C PRO A 332 6.65 14.18 2.90
N ALA A 333 5.79 14.03 3.92
CA ALA A 333 4.42 13.52 3.75
C ALA A 333 3.60 14.32 2.72
N GLY A 334 3.77 15.65 2.66
CA GLY A 334 3.10 16.50 1.66
C GLY A 334 3.41 16.05 0.24
N SER A 335 4.69 15.90 -0.11
CA SER A 335 5.09 15.38 -1.42
C SER A 335 4.53 13.97 -1.66
N MET A 336 4.49 13.10 -0.65
CA MET A 336 3.90 11.77 -0.80
C MET A 336 2.42 11.85 -1.22
N ARG A 337 1.63 12.70 -0.55
CA ARG A 337 0.22 12.91 -0.88
C ARG A 337 0.04 13.53 -2.26
N ASP A 338 0.89 14.49 -2.62
CA ASP A 338 0.82 15.15 -3.91
C ASP A 338 1.07 14.18 -5.07
N MET A 339 1.99 13.23 -4.87
CA MET A 339 2.42 12.23 -5.86
C MET A 339 1.59 10.93 -5.85
N ALA A 340 0.70 10.77 -4.87
CA ALA A 340 -0.03 9.52 -4.65
C ALA A 340 -1.04 9.21 -5.75
N ALA A 341 -1.42 7.94 -5.87
CA ALA A 341 -2.58 7.53 -6.66
C ALA A 341 -3.86 8.26 -6.20
N VAL A 342 -4.79 8.40 -7.11
CA VAL A 342 -6.19 8.68 -6.76
C VAL A 342 -6.80 7.43 -6.13
N ASP A 343 -7.45 7.57 -4.97
CA ASP A 343 -8.19 6.47 -4.36
C ASP A 343 -9.46 6.15 -5.17
N PRO A 344 -9.55 4.96 -5.81
CA PRO A 344 -10.71 4.60 -6.61
C PRO A 344 -12.02 4.52 -5.82
N ARG A 345 -11.96 4.37 -4.48
CA ARG A 345 -13.14 4.37 -3.60
C ARG A 345 -13.85 5.73 -3.55
N LEU A 346 -13.15 6.81 -3.91
CA LEU A 346 -13.68 8.17 -3.94
C LEU A 346 -14.43 8.50 -5.24
N THR A 347 -14.43 7.59 -6.22
CA THR A 347 -15.11 7.78 -7.51
C THR A 347 -16.61 8.02 -7.31
N ALA A 348 -17.07 9.25 -7.58
CA ALA A 348 -18.48 9.64 -7.47
C ALA A 348 -19.27 9.38 -8.76
N PHE A 349 -18.59 9.41 -9.92
CA PHE A 349 -19.21 9.22 -11.23
C PHE A 349 -18.35 8.31 -12.12
N LYS A 350 -19.00 7.54 -13.00
CA LYS A 350 -18.33 6.71 -14.00
C LYS A 350 -18.86 7.09 -15.37
N ALA A 351 -17.98 7.62 -16.22
CA ALA A 351 -18.32 8.01 -17.57
C ALA A 351 -18.46 6.78 -18.48
N ASP A 352 -19.42 6.86 -19.40
CA ASP A 352 -19.55 5.88 -20.48
C ASP A 352 -18.36 5.94 -21.44
N ALA A 353 -18.11 4.86 -22.18
CA ALA A 353 -16.96 4.76 -23.07
C ALA A 353 -16.96 5.82 -24.19
N ASP A 354 -18.14 6.23 -24.64
CA ASP A 354 -18.40 7.23 -25.67
C ASP A 354 -18.63 8.64 -25.11
N ALA A 355 -18.52 8.85 -23.80
CA ALA A 355 -18.66 10.17 -23.19
C ALA A 355 -17.65 11.16 -23.77
N GLN A 356 -18.12 12.35 -24.13
CA GLN A 356 -17.30 13.48 -24.61
C GLN A 356 -17.23 14.57 -23.53
N GLY A 357 -16.06 15.17 -23.36
CA GLY A 357 -15.86 16.33 -22.47
C GLY A 357 -15.72 17.64 -23.23
N GLY A 358 -15.51 18.74 -22.51
CA GLY A 358 -15.39 20.08 -23.08
C GLY A 358 -16.69 20.62 -23.67
N LYS A 359 -17.85 20.16 -23.21
CA LYS A 359 -19.15 20.63 -23.72
C LYS A 359 -19.38 22.07 -23.29
N VAL A 360 -20.06 22.85 -24.14
CA VAL A 360 -20.41 24.23 -23.75
C VAL A 360 -21.40 24.17 -22.59
N LEU A 361 -21.05 24.83 -21.48
CA LEU A 361 -21.94 24.99 -20.34
C LEU A 361 -22.81 26.22 -20.57
N GLU A 362 -24.12 26.03 -20.63
CA GLU A 362 -25.05 27.15 -20.78
C GLU A 362 -25.22 27.88 -19.43
N PRO A 363 -25.01 29.21 -19.37
CA PRO A 363 -25.22 29.97 -18.15
C PRO A 363 -26.72 30.20 -17.90
N ARG A 364 -27.09 30.29 -16.63
CA ARG A 364 -28.35 30.94 -16.25
C ARG A 364 -28.14 32.45 -16.18
N ILE A 365 -29.17 33.23 -16.49
CA ILE A 365 -29.13 34.69 -16.38
C ILE A 365 -29.83 35.12 -15.09
N GLU A 366 -29.10 35.77 -14.19
CA GLU A 366 -29.63 36.32 -12.94
C GLU A 366 -29.34 37.82 -12.90
N ASN A 367 -30.38 38.66 -13.01
CA ASN A 367 -30.25 40.13 -12.98
C ASN A 367 -29.20 40.70 -13.95
N GLY A 368 -29.06 40.10 -15.14
CA GLY A 368 -28.08 40.51 -16.14
C GLY A 368 -26.67 39.94 -15.96
N VAL A 369 -26.47 39.05 -14.97
CA VAL A 369 -25.23 38.30 -14.75
C VAL A 369 -25.36 36.91 -15.36
N LYS A 370 -24.36 36.47 -16.14
CA LYS A 370 -24.24 35.08 -16.59
C LYS A 370 -23.68 34.23 -15.45
N VAL A 371 -24.47 33.31 -14.91
CA VAL A 371 -24.11 32.48 -13.78
C VAL A 371 -23.85 31.04 -14.23
N PHE A 372 -22.69 30.52 -13.88
CA PHE A 372 -22.27 29.14 -14.09
C PHE A 372 -22.09 28.43 -12.76
N ASP A 373 -22.33 27.12 -12.74
CA ASP A 373 -21.94 26.26 -11.61
C ASP A 373 -20.95 25.21 -12.08
N LEU A 374 -19.81 25.15 -11.39
CA LEU A 374 -18.80 24.12 -11.56
C LEU A 374 -18.71 23.29 -10.29
N GLU A 375 -18.71 21.99 -10.43
CA GLU A 375 -18.54 21.04 -9.34
C GLU A 375 -17.28 20.21 -9.60
N ALA A 376 -16.28 20.33 -8.73
CA ALA A 376 -15.06 19.52 -8.79
C ALA A 376 -15.28 18.21 -8.03
N SER A 377 -15.07 17.07 -8.69
CA SER A 377 -15.23 15.75 -8.06
C SER A 377 -14.30 14.69 -8.67
N VAL A 378 -14.13 13.58 -7.96
CA VAL A 378 -13.37 12.41 -8.46
C VAL A 378 -14.29 11.56 -9.32
N ILE A 379 -13.88 11.28 -10.56
CA ILE A 379 -14.64 10.47 -11.51
C ILE A 379 -13.77 9.38 -12.13
N ARG A 380 -14.39 8.35 -12.69
CA ARG A 380 -13.74 7.42 -13.60
C ARG A 380 -14.08 7.79 -15.03
N TRP A 381 -13.06 8.24 -15.77
CA TRP A 381 -13.17 8.67 -17.16
C TRP A 381 -12.63 7.61 -18.11
N SER A 382 -13.31 7.36 -19.24
CA SER A 382 -12.82 6.44 -20.28
C SER A 382 -12.01 7.20 -21.32
N ILE A 383 -10.71 6.87 -21.44
CA ILE A 383 -9.81 7.46 -22.45
C ILE A 383 -9.76 6.65 -23.74
N LEU A 384 -10.00 5.33 -23.64
CA LEU A 384 -10.16 4.38 -24.74
C LEU A 384 -11.20 3.31 -24.33
N PRO A 385 -11.80 2.58 -25.28
CA PRO A 385 -12.62 1.42 -24.96
C PRO A 385 -11.85 0.41 -24.08
N GLY A 386 -12.36 0.17 -22.86
CA GLY A 386 -11.73 -0.72 -21.88
C GLY A 386 -10.58 -0.11 -21.07
N GLU A 387 -10.19 1.14 -21.35
CA GLU A 387 -9.14 1.85 -20.61
C GLU A 387 -9.71 3.11 -19.95
N THR A 388 -9.51 3.22 -18.64
CA THR A 388 -10.07 4.31 -17.82
C THR A 388 -9.04 4.92 -16.90
N VAL A 389 -9.23 6.18 -16.53
CA VAL A 389 -8.47 6.87 -15.51
C VAL A 389 -9.39 7.38 -14.41
N GLU A 390 -8.91 7.41 -13.18
CA GLU A 390 -9.53 8.14 -12.07
C GLU A 390 -9.06 9.59 -12.16
N ALA A 391 -9.96 10.47 -12.57
CA ALA A 391 -9.69 11.87 -12.84
C ALA A 391 -10.34 12.77 -11.80
N TYR A 392 -9.75 13.94 -11.56
CA TYR A 392 -10.43 15.05 -10.92
C TYR A 392 -11.06 15.89 -12.03
N ALA A 393 -12.36 16.10 -11.98
CA ALA A 393 -13.10 16.68 -13.10
C ALA A 393 -14.11 17.74 -12.65
N TYR A 394 -14.28 18.77 -13.48
CA TYR A 394 -15.41 19.68 -13.35
C TYR A 394 -16.65 19.09 -14.05
N ASN A 395 -17.79 19.08 -13.37
CA ASN A 395 -19.09 18.66 -13.92
C ASN A 395 -19.09 17.27 -14.59
N ASN A 396 -18.33 16.32 -14.02
CA ASN A 396 -18.26 14.93 -14.46
C ASN A 396 -17.74 14.71 -15.88
N GLU A 397 -16.97 15.64 -16.43
CA GLU A 397 -16.35 15.49 -17.74
C GLU A 397 -14.88 15.94 -17.77
N VAL A 398 -14.10 15.29 -18.63
CA VAL A 398 -12.71 15.65 -18.90
C VAL A 398 -12.54 15.87 -20.40
N PRO A 399 -12.12 17.06 -20.85
CA PRO A 399 -11.92 18.28 -20.07
C PRO A 399 -13.22 18.74 -19.41
N GLY A 400 -13.10 19.61 -18.42
CA GLY A 400 -14.25 20.31 -17.85
C GLY A 400 -14.99 21.13 -18.91
N PRO A 401 -16.23 21.57 -18.62
CA PRO A 401 -17.07 22.27 -19.59
C PRO A 401 -16.39 23.50 -20.18
N THR A 402 -16.64 23.75 -21.47
CA THR A 402 -16.25 25.00 -22.11
C THR A 402 -17.15 26.12 -21.59
N LEU A 403 -16.55 27.12 -20.96
CA LEU A 403 -17.21 28.37 -20.63
C LEU A 403 -17.07 29.29 -21.84
N ARG A 404 -18.20 29.66 -22.47
CA ARG A 404 -18.20 30.60 -23.60
C ARG A 404 -18.99 31.86 -23.25
N VAL A 405 -18.31 33.00 -23.30
CA VAL A 405 -18.86 34.30 -22.92
C VAL A 405 -18.45 35.36 -23.94
N THR A 406 -18.98 36.56 -23.83
CA THR A 406 -18.68 37.69 -24.70
C THR A 406 -17.96 38.77 -23.88
N GLU A 407 -17.00 39.44 -24.49
CA GLU A 407 -16.32 40.59 -23.90
C GLU A 407 -17.34 41.64 -23.39
N GLY A 408 -17.17 42.06 -22.14
CA GLY A 408 -18.07 42.97 -21.43
C GLY A 408 -19.16 42.28 -20.61
N ASP A 409 -19.33 40.96 -20.70
CA ASP A 409 -20.27 40.23 -19.84
C ASP A 409 -19.88 40.36 -18.36
N ARG A 410 -20.89 40.53 -17.49
CA ARG A 410 -20.75 40.28 -16.06
C ARG A 410 -21.01 38.81 -15.80
N ILE A 411 -20.06 38.10 -15.20
CA ILE A 411 -20.17 36.67 -14.96
C ILE A 411 -20.02 36.35 -13.48
N ARG A 412 -20.70 35.28 -13.03
CA ARG A 412 -20.50 34.65 -11.73
C ARG A 412 -20.29 33.15 -11.93
N ILE A 413 -19.27 32.58 -11.32
CA ILE A 413 -18.98 31.15 -11.40
C ILE A 413 -18.94 30.60 -9.97
N ASN A 414 -19.95 29.81 -9.61
CA ASN A 414 -19.98 29.15 -8.31
C ASN A 414 -19.26 27.81 -8.42
N VAL A 415 -18.16 27.67 -7.70
CA VAL A 415 -17.35 26.46 -7.69
C VAL A 415 -17.61 25.71 -6.40
N THR A 416 -18.21 24.53 -6.48
CA THR A 416 -18.42 23.61 -5.36
C THR A 416 -17.33 22.55 -5.36
N ASN A 417 -16.60 22.44 -4.24
CA ASN A 417 -15.59 21.42 -4.06
C ASN A 417 -16.19 20.13 -3.46
N LYS A 418 -16.19 19.02 -4.21
CA LYS A 418 -16.51 17.67 -3.71
C LYS A 418 -15.30 16.72 -3.76
N LEU A 419 -14.09 17.24 -3.93
CA LEU A 419 -12.85 16.49 -3.79
C LEU A 419 -12.58 16.16 -2.32
N PRO A 420 -11.73 15.15 -2.02
CA PRO A 420 -11.29 14.86 -0.65
C PRO A 420 -10.31 15.90 -0.09
N GLU A 421 -9.85 16.82 -0.91
CA GLU A 421 -8.81 17.82 -0.63
C GLU A 421 -9.29 19.23 -1.03
N SER A 422 -8.62 20.28 -0.54
CA SER A 422 -8.93 21.64 -0.92
C SER A 422 -8.64 21.88 -2.40
N THR A 423 -9.28 22.89 -2.99
CA THR A 423 -9.04 23.29 -4.38
C THR A 423 -9.32 24.77 -4.58
N THR A 424 -8.96 25.32 -5.73
CA THR A 424 -9.41 26.64 -6.20
C THR A 424 -9.60 26.59 -7.72
N VAL A 425 -9.98 27.71 -8.35
CA VAL A 425 -9.98 27.82 -9.81
C VAL A 425 -9.31 29.12 -10.21
N HIS A 426 -8.31 29.02 -11.09
CA HIS A 426 -7.64 30.15 -11.73
C HIS A 426 -8.12 30.30 -13.18
N TRP A 427 -8.31 31.55 -13.58
CA TRP A 427 -8.79 31.94 -14.91
C TRP A 427 -7.61 32.40 -15.77
N HIS A 428 -6.93 31.42 -16.36
CA HIS A 428 -5.60 31.60 -16.94
C HIS A 428 -5.59 32.61 -18.08
N GLY A 429 -4.87 33.71 -17.86
CA GLY A 429 -4.66 34.79 -18.83
C GLY A 429 -5.65 35.95 -18.73
N LEU A 430 -6.62 35.91 -17.81
CA LEU A 430 -7.59 36.99 -17.65
C LEU A 430 -7.05 38.18 -16.83
N ILE A 431 -7.53 39.37 -17.22
CA ILE A 431 -7.42 40.61 -16.46
C ILE A 431 -8.66 40.69 -15.56
N LEU A 432 -8.46 40.50 -14.26
CA LEU A 432 -9.53 40.44 -13.26
C LEU A 432 -9.09 41.07 -11.93
N PRO A 433 -10.03 41.39 -11.01
CA PRO A 433 -9.70 41.77 -9.64
C PRO A 433 -8.89 40.67 -8.95
N ASN A 434 -7.87 41.05 -8.17
CA ASN A 434 -6.91 40.07 -7.63
C ASN A 434 -7.58 39.01 -6.75
N GLU A 435 -8.63 39.35 -6.01
CA GLU A 435 -9.38 38.45 -5.14
C GLU A 435 -10.18 37.38 -5.91
N MET A 436 -10.29 37.51 -7.24
CA MET A 436 -10.98 36.57 -8.12
C MET A 436 -9.99 35.72 -8.94
N ASP A 437 -8.69 35.83 -8.68
CA ASP A 437 -7.64 35.23 -9.51
C ASP A 437 -7.49 33.72 -9.29
N GLY A 438 -7.68 33.22 -8.07
CA GLY A 438 -7.69 31.77 -7.80
C GLY A 438 -6.46 31.14 -7.15
N PRO A 439 -5.24 31.71 -7.14
CA PRO A 439 -4.11 31.13 -6.42
C PRO A 439 -4.37 30.93 -4.91
N ALA A 440 -4.40 29.67 -4.48
CA ALA A 440 -4.59 29.28 -3.09
C ALA A 440 -3.52 29.88 -2.17
N GLU A 441 -3.93 30.37 -1.00
CA GLU A 441 -3.07 30.99 0.04
C GLU A 441 -2.36 32.30 -0.40
N ILE A 442 -2.54 32.75 -1.65
CA ILE A 442 -1.94 33.96 -2.19
C ILE A 442 -2.98 35.04 -2.44
N THR A 443 -4.02 34.73 -3.22
CA THR A 443 -5.09 35.70 -3.55
C THR A 443 -6.41 35.37 -2.85
N GLN A 444 -6.56 34.13 -2.39
CA GLN A 444 -7.72 33.67 -1.63
C GLN A 444 -7.38 32.47 -0.74
N GLU A 445 -8.25 32.24 0.25
CA GLU A 445 -8.29 30.97 0.98
C GLU A 445 -8.73 29.81 0.05
N PRO A 446 -8.18 28.59 0.23
CA PRO A 446 -8.60 27.42 -0.51
C PRO A 446 -10.08 27.07 -0.29
N ILE A 447 -10.77 26.60 -1.33
CA ILE A 447 -12.13 26.08 -1.24
C ILE A 447 -12.06 24.71 -0.55
N GLN A 448 -12.40 24.66 0.73
CA GLN A 448 -12.39 23.42 1.51
C GLN A 448 -13.42 22.40 1.00
N PRO A 449 -13.21 21.08 1.23
CA PRO A 449 -14.17 20.04 0.87
C PRO A 449 -15.61 20.36 1.35
N GLY A 450 -16.58 20.20 0.44
CA GLY A 450 -18.00 20.49 0.67
C GLY A 450 -18.38 21.97 0.69
N LYS A 451 -17.44 22.89 0.41
CA LYS A 451 -17.70 24.33 0.34
C LYS A 451 -17.86 24.81 -1.09
N THR A 452 -18.45 26.00 -1.22
CA THR A 452 -18.64 26.70 -2.48
C THR A 452 -18.00 28.08 -2.39
N PHE A 453 -17.30 28.50 -3.43
CA PHE A 453 -16.82 29.87 -3.61
C PHE A 453 -17.39 30.46 -4.90
N ALA A 454 -17.72 31.74 -4.90
CA ALA A 454 -18.28 32.44 -6.06
C ALA A 454 -17.25 33.43 -6.63
N TYR A 455 -16.77 33.16 -7.83
CA TYR A 455 -15.93 34.09 -8.60
C TYR A 455 -16.84 35.02 -9.39
N GLU A 456 -16.74 36.33 -9.20
CA GLU A 456 -17.59 37.29 -9.89
C GLU A 456 -16.81 38.50 -10.41
N TYR A 457 -16.79 38.67 -11.73
CA TYR A 457 -16.06 39.75 -12.40
C TYR A 457 -16.71 40.10 -13.75
N THR A 458 -16.28 41.23 -14.31
CA THR A 458 -16.66 41.65 -15.66
C THR A 458 -15.54 41.28 -16.61
N VAL A 459 -15.87 40.62 -17.72
CA VAL A 459 -14.89 40.14 -18.70
C VAL A 459 -14.37 41.32 -19.53
N GLY A 460 -13.06 41.56 -19.49
CA GLY A 460 -12.45 42.75 -20.09
C GLY A 460 -11.67 42.54 -21.39
N GLN A 461 -11.52 41.30 -21.86
CA GLN A 461 -10.75 40.93 -23.05
C GLN A 461 -11.46 39.82 -23.83
N HIS A 462 -10.98 39.48 -25.03
CA HIS A 462 -11.49 38.37 -25.84
C HIS A 462 -10.36 37.41 -26.26
N GLY A 463 -10.69 36.24 -26.80
CA GLY A 463 -9.73 35.23 -27.27
C GLY A 463 -9.86 33.84 -26.64
N THR A 464 -8.82 33.02 -26.82
CA THR A 464 -8.70 31.65 -26.27
C THR A 464 -7.99 31.64 -24.93
N TYR A 465 -8.75 31.30 -23.88
CA TYR A 465 -8.25 31.10 -22.53
C TYR A 465 -8.68 29.71 -22.03
N PHE A 466 -8.30 29.41 -20.80
CA PHE A 466 -8.71 28.20 -20.11
C PHE A 466 -8.75 28.47 -18.61
N TYR A 467 -9.34 27.57 -17.86
CA TYR A 467 -9.35 27.60 -16.41
C TYR A 467 -8.82 26.29 -15.87
N HIS A 468 -8.19 26.33 -14.71
CA HIS A 468 -7.64 25.16 -14.04
C HIS A 468 -7.56 25.38 -12.54
N THR A 469 -7.39 24.31 -11.77
CA THR A 469 -7.08 24.43 -10.34
C THR A 469 -5.80 25.22 -10.09
N HIS A 470 -5.75 25.97 -8.99
CA HIS A 470 -4.53 26.63 -8.52
C HIS A 470 -4.19 26.31 -7.06
N ASP A 471 -4.56 25.10 -6.64
CA ASP A 471 -4.19 24.45 -5.40
C ASP A 471 -3.62 23.06 -5.73
N HIS A 472 -2.42 22.73 -5.23
CA HIS A 472 -1.69 21.50 -5.57
C HIS A 472 -1.66 21.22 -7.09
N VAL A 473 -1.28 22.21 -7.90
CA VAL A 473 -1.43 22.21 -9.38
C VAL A 473 -0.83 20.98 -10.04
N ASP A 474 0.39 20.61 -9.64
CA ASP A 474 1.10 19.44 -10.16
C ASP A 474 0.30 18.13 -10.00
N ARG A 475 -0.54 18.05 -8.97
CA ARG A 475 -1.46 16.94 -8.74
C ARG A 475 -2.79 17.15 -9.45
N GLN A 476 -3.50 18.21 -9.11
CA GLN A 476 -4.91 18.32 -9.45
C GLN A 476 -5.13 18.61 -10.95
N GLN A 477 -4.26 19.41 -11.57
CA GLN A 477 -4.35 19.69 -13.01
C GLN A 477 -3.92 18.48 -13.84
N SER A 478 -2.85 17.79 -13.43
CA SER A 478 -2.40 16.55 -14.09
C SER A 478 -3.43 15.41 -13.97
N LEU A 479 -4.30 15.46 -12.96
CA LEU A 479 -5.44 14.56 -12.80
C LEU A 479 -6.72 15.00 -13.53
N GLY A 480 -6.74 16.16 -14.20
CA GLY A 480 -7.84 16.55 -15.09
C GLY A 480 -8.62 17.81 -14.73
N LEU A 481 -8.27 18.56 -13.68
CA LEU A 481 -8.97 19.82 -13.33
C LEU A 481 -8.56 20.98 -14.21
N TYR A 482 -9.07 20.97 -15.44
CA TYR A 482 -8.97 22.06 -16.40
C TYR A 482 -10.18 22.09 -17.34
N GLY A 483 -10.43 23.22 -17.99
CA GLY A 483 -11.45 23.36 -19.02
C GLY A 483 -11.24 24.63 -19.86
N ALA A 484 -11.87 24.70 -21.03
CA ALA A 484 -11.68 25.83 -21.93
C ALA A 484 -12.52 27.05 -21.51
N LEU A 485 -11.96 28.25 -21.68
CA LEU A 485 -12.66 29.52 -21.51
C LEU A 485 -12.52 30.32 -22.81
N ILE A 486 -13.59 30.39 -23.59
CA ILE A 486 -13.61 31.08 -24.88
C ILE A 486 -14.37 32.38 -24.71
N ILE A 487 -13.74 33.49 -25.09
CA ILE A 487 -14.36 34.80 -24.99
C ILE A 487 -14.48 35.39 -26.39
N ASP A 488 -15.72 35.55 -26.84
CA ASP A 488 -16.03 36.18 -28.12
C ASP A 488 -15.83 37.70 -28.03
N PRO A 489 -15.27 38.35 -29.07
CA PRO A 489 -15.09 39.79 -29.07
C PRO A 489 -16.44 40.51 -29.09
N LYS A 490 -16.48 41.70 -28.48
CA LYS A 490 -17.68 42.54 -28.52
C LYS A 490 -17.93 43.11 -29.91
N ASP A 491 -16.86 43.48 -30.62
CA ASP A 491 -16.92 43.92 -32.02
C ASP A 491 -16.68 42.70 -32.94
N PRO A 492 -17.66 42.32 -33.78
CA PRO A 492 -17.49 41.25 -34.76
C PRO A 492 -16.34 41.48 -35.77
N ALA A 493 -15.82 42.71 -35.88
CA ALA A 493 -14.66 43.01 -36.70
C ALA A 493 -13.35 42.41 -36.14
N ASP A 494 -13.29 42.19 -34.83
CA ASP A 494 -12.12 41.63 -34.14
C ASP A 494 -12.11 40.09 -34.15
N GLU A 495 -13.18 39.46 -34.64
CA GLU A 495 -13.29 38.00 -34.71
C GLU A 495 -12.38 37.41 -35.81
N ILE A 496 -11.56 36.44 -35.43
CA ILE A 496 -10.83 35.60 -36.38
C ILE A 496 -11.83 34.67 -37.08
N LYS A 497 -12.19 35.06 -38.31
CA LYS A 497 -13.17 34.34 -39.15
C LYS A 497 -12.65 32.99 -39.62
N ALA A 498 -13.51 31.98 -39.54
CA ALA A 498 -13.31 30.66 -40.12
C ALA A 498 -14.68 30.02 -40.41
N ASP A 499 -14.73 29.01 -41.26
CA ASP A 499 -15.97 28.26 -41.53
C ASP A 499 -16.31 27.28 -40.40
N LEU A 500 -15.27 26.78 -39.70
CA LEU A 500 -15.37 25.83 -38.61
C LEU A 500 -14.40 26.21 -37.49
N GLU A 501 -14.77 25.90 -36.26
CA GLU A 501 -13.94 26.08 -35.07
C GLU A 501 -13.83 24.74 -34.32
N TYR A 502 -12.63 24.38 -33.88
CA TYR A 502 -12.40 23.20 -33.05
C TYR A 502 -11.36 23.50 -31.97
N THR A 503 -11.71 23.20 -30.72
CA THR A 503 -10.84 23.40 -29.55
C THR A 503 -10.15 22.09 -29.21
N ILE A 504 -8.83 22.13 -29.03
CA ILE A 504 -7.98 21.00 -28.64
C ILE A 504 -7.34 21.32 -27.30
N GLN A 505 -7.77 20.62 -26.26
CA GLN A 505 -7.11 20.61 -24.96
C GLN A 505 -6.24 19.36 -24.83
N LEU A 506 -4.97 19.56 -24.48
CA LEU A 506 -3.95 18.52 -24.42
C LEU A 506 -3.75 18.05 -22.97
N GLN A 507 -3.68 16.74 -22.76
CA GLN A 507 -3.44 16.17 -21.42
C GLN A 507 -2.61 14.89 -21.46
N GLU A 508 -1.96 14.62 -20.33
CA GLU A 508 -1.04 13.52 -20.10
C GLU A 508 -1.45 12.76 -18.85
N TRP A 509 -1.47 11.42 -18.92
CA TRP A 509 -1.90 10.57 -17.81
C TRP A 509 -0.83 9.55 -17.46
N LEU A 510 -0.70 9.29 -16.16
CA LEU A 510 0.05 8.16 -15.64
C LEU A 510 -0.91 7.12 -15.07
N LYS A 511 -0.99 5.96 -15.74
CA LYS A 511 -1.73 4.81 -15.21
C LYS A 511 -0.80 3.62 -15.03
N ARG A 512 -0.68 3.11 -13.80
CA ARG A 512 0.10 1.91 -13.45
C ARG A 512 -0.69 1.04 -12.49
N GLU A 513 -0.62 -0.27 -12.67
CA GLU A 513 -1.25 -1.23 -11.75
C GLU A 513 -2.70 -0.86 -11.40
N TRP A 514 -3.52 -0.53 -12.40
CA TRP A 514 -4.95 -0.17 -12.26
C TRP A 514 -5.23 1.19 -11.60
N LEU A 515 -4.21 1.90 -11.13
CA LEU A 515 -4.33 3.18 -10.45
C LEU A 515 -3.87 4.32 -11.34
N THR A 516 -4.52 5.46 -11.15
CA THR A 516 -4.17 6.72 -11.82
C THR A 516 -3.36 7.57 -10.86
N TYR A 517 -2.23 8.07 -11.34
CA TYR A 517 -1.30 8.92 -10.62
C TYR A 517 -1.18 10.27 -11.34
N PRO A 518 -0.81 11.35 -10.64
CA PRO A 518 -0.42 12.59 -11.30
C PRO A 518 0.80 12.34 -12.19
N SER A 519 0.73 12.83 -13.43
CA SER A 519 1.85 12.79 -14.38
C SER A 519 2.84 13.90 -14.02
N MET A 520 4.09 13.51 -13.73
CA MET A 520 5.12 14.41 -13.19
C MET A 520 6.49 14.13 -13.81
N PRO A 521 7.36 15.15 -13.97
CA PRO A 521 8.71 14.98 -14.51
C PRO A 521 9.68 14.37 -13.47
N MET A 522 9.35 13.18 -12.98
CA MET A 522 10.12 12.43 -11.98
C MET A 522 10.21 10.95 -12.37
N GLU A 523 11.25 10.26 -11.92
CA GLU A 523 11.41 8.81 -12.12
C GLU A 523 10.20 8.04 -11.60
N GLY A 524 9.69 7.11 -12.42
CA GLY A 524 8.42 6.41 -12.16
C GLY A 524 7.14 7.25 -12.36
N GLY A 525 7.24 8.57 -12.51
CA GLY A 525 6.14 9.54 -12.64
C GLY A 525 5.81 10.00 -14.08
N LEU A 526 6.61 9.59 -15.07
CA LEU A 526 6.41 9.98 -16.47
C LEU A 526 5.11 9.41 -17.06
N PRO A 527 4.35 10.18 -17.86
CA PRO A 527 3.08 9.76 -18.43
C PRO A 527 3.24 8.61 -19.43
N ASN A 528 2.22 7.76 -19.53
CA ASN A 528 2.16 6.65 -20.49
C ASN A 528 0.91 6.69 -21.38
N PHE A 529 -0.03 7.59 -21.12
CA PHE A 529 -1.17 7.87 -21.98
C PHE A 529 -1.29 9.36 -22.22
N PHE A 530 -1.79 9.73 -23.40
CA PHE A 530 -1.94 11.11 -23.82
C PHE A 530 -3.31 11.29 -24.47
N THR A 531 -3.95 12.44 -24.27
CA THR A 531 -5.33 12.63 -24.72
C THR A 531 -5.56 14.01 -25.31
N ILE A 532 -6.31 14.06 -26.41
CA ILE A 532 -6.96 15.26 -26.92
C ILE A 532 -8.40 15.23 -26.43
N ASN A 533 -8.83 16.29 -25.75
CA ASN A 533 -10.20 16.41 -25.23
C ASN A 533 -10.65 15.15 -24.47
N GLY A 534 -9.76 14.65 -23.60
CA GLY A 534 -10.04 13.51 -22.72
C GLY A 534 -10.05 12.14 -23.42
N LYS A 535 -9.81 12.07 -24.73
CA LYS A 535 -9.73 10.81 -25.48
C LYS A 535 -8.36 10.62 -26.08
N SER A 536 -7.92 9.36 -26.15
CA SER A 536 -6.72 8.98 -26.87
C SER A 536 -7.09 8.36 -28.21
N PHE A 537 -6.29 8.57 -29.26
CA PHE A 537 -6.53 7.92 -30.55
C PHE A 537 -6.51 6.38 -30.40
N PRO A 538 -7.42 5.62 -31.04
CA PRO A 538 -8.39 6.03 -32.07
C PRO A 538 -9.77 6.45 -31.53
N ALA A 539 -9.92 6.74 -30.24
CA ALA A 539 -11.19 7.15 -29.63
C ALA A 539 -11.44 8.68 -29.70
N THR A 540 -10.49 9.45 -30.21
CA THR A 540 -10.65 10.89 -30.51
C THR A 540 -11.63 11.14 -31.64
N ASP A 541 -12.19 12.35 -31.69
CA ASP A 541 -13.11 12.77 -32.74
C ASP A 541 -12.46 12.77 -34.14
N THR A 542 -13.32 12.83 -35.16
CA THR A 542 -12.94 13.14 -36.54
C THR A 542 -13.60 14.44 -36.98
N ILE A 543 -12.80 15.42 -37.38
CA ILE A 543 -13.29 16.73 -37.86
C ILE A 543 -13.66 16.60 -39.33
N LYS A 544 -14.94 16.75 -39.66
CA LYS A 544 -15.42 16.66 -41.05
C LYS A 544 -15.47 18.04 -41.70
N MET A 545 -14.91 18.15 -42.90
CA MET A 545 -14.81 19.40 -43.64
C MET A 545 -15.02 19.17 -45.14
N LYS A 546 -15.24 20.25 -45.89
CA LYS A 546 -15.27 20.28 -47.35
C LYS A 546 -14.05 21.01 -47.91
N VAL A 547 -13.60 20.62 -49.10
CA VAL A 547 -12.57 21.37 -49.83
C VAL A 547 -12.96 22.85 -49.95
N GLY A 548 -12.01 23.73 -49.63
CA GLY A 548 -12.16 25.18 -49.66
C GLY A 548 -12.45 25.83 -48.30
N GLN A 549 -12.99 25.06 -47.33
CA GLN A 549 -13.28 25.55 -45.99
C GLN A 549 -12.02 25.84 -45.18
N GLN A 550 -12.12 26.83 -44.28
CA GLN A 550 -11.10 27.19 -43.30
C GLN A 550 -11.52 26.74 -41.91
N LEU A 551 -10.62 26.04 -41.21
CA LEU A 551 -10.76 25.60 -39.83
C LEU A 551 -9.89 26.46 -38.94
N LYS A 552 -10.49 27.06 -37.90
CA LYS A 552 -9.76 27.62 -36.76
C LYS A 552 -9.58 26.53 -35.70
N VAL A 553 -8.35 26.13 -35.47
CA VAL A 553 -7.99 25.20 -34.40
C VAL A 553 -7.44 26.01 -33.23
N ARG A 554 -8.06 25.86 -32.05
CA ARG A 554 -7.57 26.45 -30.79
C ARG A 554 -6.79 25.39 -30.03
N PHE A 555 -5.47 25.45 -30.05
CA PHE A 555 -4.64 24.59 -29.20
C PHE A 555 -4.55 25.20 -27.81
N ILE A 556 -4.80 24.39 -26.78
CA ILE A 556 -4.70 24.76 -25.37
C ILE A 556 -3.79 23.77 -24.66
N GLY A 557 -2.67 24.27 -24.15
CA GLY A 557 -1.71 23.51 -23.34
C GLY A 557 -2.18 23.31 -21.90
N SER A 558 -3.24 22.53 -21.71
CA SER A 558 -3.82 22.23 -20.39
C SER A 558 -3.03 21.22 -19.55
N HIS A 559 -2.04 20.55 -20.14
CA HIS A 559 -1.12 19.61 -19.49
C HIS A 559 -0.09 20.36 -18.62
N THR A 560 0.63 19.62 -17.78
CA THR A 560 1.59 20.18 -16.82
C THR A 560 3.06 19.85 -17.13
N THR A 561 3.36 18.84 -17.97
CA THR A 561 4.74 18.33 -18.08
C THR A 561 5.42 18.60 -19.41
N ALA A 562 5.03 17.93 -20.50
CA ALA A 562 5.82 17.95 -21.73
C ALA A 562 5.30 18.96 -22.75
N ILE A 563 6.21 19.63 -23.46
CA ILE A 563 5.82 20.42 -24.64
C ILE A 563 5.23 19.49 -25.70
N HIS A 564 4.19 19.93 -26.40
CA HIS A 564 3.55 19.19 -27.49
C HIS A 564 3.68 19.93 -28.83
N PRO A 565 4.62 19.52 -29.72
CA PRO A 565 4.71 20.04 -31.08
C PRO A 565 3.51 19.57 -31.91
N MET A 566 2.45 20.36 -31.98
CA MET A 566 1.22 20.02 -32.69
C MET A 566 1.35 20.29 -34.19
N HIS A 567 1.31 19.22 -34.99
CA HIS A 567 1.45 19.20 -36.44
C HIS A 567 0.11 18.92 -37.12
N ILE A 568 -0.19 19.62 -38.24
CA ILE A 568 -1.34 19.32 -39.10
C ILE A 568 -0.84 18.93 -40.50
N HIS A 569 -1.22 17.74 -40.96
CA HIS A 569 -0.89 17.29 -42.32
C HIS A 569 -1.69 18.08 -43.38
N GLY A 570 -1.21 18.04 -44.63
CA GLY A 570 -1.97 18.56 -45.79
C GLY A 570 -1.66 20.00 -46.17
N GLY A 571 -0.78 20.68 -45.43
CA GLY A 571 -0.25 21.99 -45.77
C GLY A 571 -0.03 22.84 -44.52
N PRO A 572 0.70 23.97 -44.65
CA PRO A 572 0.92 24.86 -43.53
C PRO A 572 -0.40 25.55 -43.14
N PHE A 573 -0.56 25.83 -41.85
CA PHE A 573 -1.57 26.71 -41.29
C PHE A 573 -0.97 28.08 -40.98
N GLN A 574 -1.82 29.09 -40.85
CA GLN A 574 -1.43 30.40 -40.36
C GLN A 574 -1.60 30.45 -38.84
N VAL A 575 -0.58 30.86 -38.10
CA VAL A 575 -0.72 31.22 -36.68
C VAL A 575 -1.33 32.62 -36.60
N ALA A 576 -2.54 32.72 -36.04
CA ALA A 576 -3.35 33.94 -36.05
C ALA A 576 -3.47 34.59 -34.67
N ALA A 577 -3.41 33.81 -33.58
CA ALA A 577 -3.36 34.34 -32.22
C ALA A 577 -2.43 33.51 -31.33
N ILE A 578 -1.88 34.15 -30.30
CA ILE A 578 -1.08 33.52 -29.25
C ILE A 578 -1.63 34.00 -27.90
N ASP A 579 -1.89 33.07 -26.98
CA ASP A 579 -2.36 33.34 -25.62
C ASP A 579 -3.65 34.19 -25.53
N GLY A 580 -4.49 34.14 -26.56
CA GLY A 580 -5.74 34.89 -26.66
C GLY A 580 -5.62 36.20 -27.44
N GLU A 581 -4.39 36.65 -27.73
CA GLU A 581 -4.13 37.90 -28.44
C GLU A 581 -3.98 37.69 -29.95
N THR A 582 -4.81 38.36 -30.74
CA THR A 582 -4.76 38.31 -32.20
C THR A 582 -3.49 39.01 -32.71
N LEU A 583 -2.69 38.30 -33.52
CA LEU A 583 -1.45 38.83 -34.09
C LEU A 583 -1.74 39.89 -35.14
N GLN A 584 -1.17 41.09 -34.94
CA GLN A 584 -1.41 42.25 -35.79
C GLN A 584 -0.58 42.23 -37.08
N GLY A 585 -1.20 42.59 -38.20
CA GLY A 585 -0.52 42.82 -39.48
C GLY A 585 0.35 41.65 -39.95
N SER A 586 1.64 41.91 -40.18
CA SER A 586 2.60 40.90 -40.65
C SER A 586 3.18 40.01 -39.54
N ALA A 587 2.69 40.10 -38.30
CA ALA A 587 3.17 39.27 -37.19
C ALA A 587 2.65 37.82 -37.27
N GLY A 588 1.52 37.59 -37.94
CA GLY A 588 1.06 36.23 -38.25
C GLY A 588 2.03 35.54 -39.22
N TYR A 589 2.30 34.26 -38.99
CA TYR A 589 3.26 33.47 -39.76
C TYR A 589 2.70 32.11 -40.13
N MET A 590 3.24 31.51 -41.19
CA MET A 590 2.88 30.16 -41.60
C MET A 590 3.76 29.14 -40.87
N ALA A 591 3.15 28.06 -40.41
CA ALA A 591 3.83 26.92 -39.84
C ALA A 591 3.07 25.64 -40.21
N ASP A 592 3.72 24.49 -40.17
CA ASP A 592 3.05 23.19 -40.17
C ASP A 592 2.98 22.58 -38.77
N THR A 593 3.76 23.10 -37.82
CA THR A 593 3.94 22.59 -36.47
C THR A 593 4.15 23.76 -35.51
N VAL A 594 3.46 23.76 -34.37
CA VAL A 594 3.67 24.73 -33.28
C VAL A 594 3.93 24.01 -31.96
N ASN A 595 4.90 24.50 -31.19
CA ASN A 595 5.16 23.98 -29.85
C ASN A 595 4.13 24.53 -28.88
N VAL A 596 3.25 23.68 -28.36
CA VAL A 596 2.27 24.04 -27.33
C VAL A 596 2.83 23.56 -25.99
N ALA A 597 3.42 24.47 -25.21
CA ALA A 597 3.89 24.19 -23.86
C ALA A 597 2.76 24.31 -22.82
N PRO A 598 2.97 23.83 -21.56
CA PRO A 598 2.05 24.06 -20.47
C PRO A 598 1.65 25.54 -20.34
N GLY A 599 0.35 25.81 -20.32
CA GLY A 599 -0.23 27.16 -20.23
C GLY A 599 -0.38 27.91 -21.55
N GLN A 600 0.29 27.52 -22.63
CA GLN A 600 0.23 28.27 -23.90
C GLN A 600 -1.05 27.99 -24.69
N ARG A 601 -1.50 28.97 -25.46
CA ARG A 601 -2.59 28.81 -26.43
C ARG A 601 -2.20 29.34 -27.81
N TYR A 602 -2.62 28.63 -28.85
CA TYR A 602 -2.43 29.05 -30.24
C TYR A 602 -3.73 28.90 -31.00
N ASP A 603 -4.15 29.96 -31.69
CA ASP A 603 -5.22 29.87 -32.69
C ASP A 603 -4.57 29.81 -34.07
N VAL A 604 -4.85 28.72 -34.80
CA VAL A 604 -4.31 28.51 -36.14
C VAL A 604 -5.41 28.35 -37.18
N LEU A 605 -5.19 28.90 -38.37
CA LEU A 605 -6.10 28.81 -39.50
C LEU A 605 -5.55 27.85 -40.54
N TRP A 606 -6.20 26.70 -40.66
CA TRP A 606 -5.86 25.68 -41.66
C TRP A 606 -6.94 25.62 -42.74
N ARG A 607 -6.54 25.59 -44.01
CA ARG A 607 -7.47 25.57 -45.14
C ARG A 607 -7.46 24.22 -45.85
N ALA A 608 -8.64 23.63 -46.02
CA ALA A 608 -8.81 22.37 -46.74
C ALA A 608 -8.55 22.55 -48.25
N GLN A 609 -7.37 22.14 -48.73
CA GLN A 609 -6.99 22.33 -50.14
C GLN A 609 -7.33 21.13 -51.04
N ARG A 610 -7.35 19.92 -50.47
CA ARG A 610 -7.54 18.67 -51.21
C ARG A 610 -8.35 17.68 -50.38
N PRO A 611 -9.17 16.82 -51.02
CA PRO A 611 -9.90 15.78 -50.32
C PRO A 611 -8.92 14.75 -49.74
N GLY A 612 -9.31 14.11 -48.63
CA GLY A 612 -8.50 13.10 -47.96
C GLY A 612 -8.59 13.15 -46.43
N ARG A 613 -7.82 12.27 -45.78
CA ARG A 613 -7.70 12.20 -44.32
C ARG A 613 -6.36 12.77 -43.91
N TRP A 614 -6.38 13.84 -43.12
CA TRP A 614 -5.21 14.57 -42.66
C TRP A 614 -5.10 14.42 -41.14
N LEU A 615 -3.92 14.04 -40.64
CA LEU A 615 -3.69 13.91 -39.21
C LEU A 615 -3.45 15.29 -38.58
N VAL A 616 -3.96 15.45 -37.36
CA VAL A 616 -3.50 16.45 -36.41
C VAL A 616 -2.87 15.69 -35.25
N HIS A 617 -1.59 15.89 -34.96
CA HIS A 617 -0.92 15.12 -33.92
C HIS A 617 0.26 15.82 -33.26
N CYS A 618 0.62 15.35 -32.07
CA CYS A 618 1.90 15.69 -31.45
C CYS A 618 3.05 15.02 -32.23
N HIS A 619 4.12 15.77 -32.52
CA HIS A 619 5.28 15.30 -33.26
C HIS A 619 6.38 14.70 -32.36
N ILE A 620 6.08 14.41 -31.09
CA ILE A 620 6.91 13.56 -30.23
C ILE A 620 6.39 12.12 -30.35
N PRO A 621 7.16 11.16 -30.91
CA PRO A 621 6.67 9.82 -31.19
C PRO A 621 6.11 9.06 -29.99
N HIS A 622 6.65 9.27 -28.78
CA HIS A 622 6.11 8.67 -27.56
C HIS A 622 4.66 9.12 -27.28
N HIS A 623 4.32 10.37 -27.60
CA HIS A 623 3.02 10.96 -27.31
C HIS A 623 1.93 10.53 -28.30
N THR A 624 2.32 9.78 -29.34
CA THR A 624 1.42 9.14 -30.30
C THR A 624 1.21 7.66 -29.99
N THR A 625 1.40 7.26 -28.72
CA THR A 625 1.23 5.88 -28.26
C THR A 625 0.20 5.77 -27.13
N ASN A 626 -0.34 4.57 -26.96
CA ASN A 626 -1.16 4.16 -25.83
C ASN A 626 -0.37 3.17 -24.99
N ASN A 627 0.18 3.62 -23.86
CA ASN A 627 1.07 2.84 -23.03
C ASN A 627 2.24 2.23 -23.83
N ASN A 628 2.92 3.06 -24.61
CA ASN A 628 4.04 2.69 -25.50
C ASN A 628 3.68 1.79 -26.69
N ILE A 629 2.39 1.65 -27.02
CA ILE A 629 1.92 0.86 -28.17
C ILE A 629 1.12 1.74 -29.13
N GLU A 630 1.45 1.68 -30.42
CA GLU A 630 0.61 2.23 -31.48
C GLU A 630 -0.43 1.20 -31.93
N THR A 631 -1.68 1.62 -32.10
CA THR A 631 -2.80 0.79 -32.55
C THR A 631 -3.46 1.41 -33.77
N LYS A 632 -3.59 0.65 -34.87
CA LYS A 632 -4.16 1.15 -36.15
C LYS A 632 -3.45 2.39 -36.70
N GLY A 633 -2.12 2.44 -36.57
CA GLY A 633 -1.27 3.51 -37.12
C GLY A 633 -1.10 4.74 -36.21
N GLY A 634 -1.47 4.64 -34.94
CA GLY A 634 -1.25 5.71 -33.98
C GLY A 634 -1.79 5.45 -32.57
N GLY A 635 -1.81 6.49 -31.76
CA GLY A 635 -2.27 6.51 -30.37
C GLY A 635 -2.17 7.92 -29.81
N GLY A 636 -2.46 8.09 -28.52
CA GLY A 636 -2.20 9.33 -27.81
C GLY A 636 -2.83 10.59 -28.43
N LEU A 637 -2.01 11.64 -28.54
CA LEU A 637 -2.35 12.96 -29.09
C LEU A 637 -2.43 12.93 -30.62
N MET A 638 -3.45 12.26 -31.15
CA MET A 638 -3.76 12.22 -32.58
C MET A 638 -5.26 12.39 -32.80
N LEU A 639 -5.65 13.11 -33.85
CA LEU A 639 -7.02 13.08 -34.39
C LEU A 639 -6.97 13.22 -35.92
N VAL A 640 -8.12 13.06 -36.57
CA VAL A 640 -8.22 13.10 -38.04
C VAL A 640 -9.12 14.24 -38.48
N ILE A 641 -8.66 15.00 -39.48
CA ILE A 641 -9.49 15.87 -40.31
C ILE A 641 -9.85 15.08 -41.58
N GLU A 642 -11.13 14.91 -41.85
CA GLU A 642 -11.66 14.26 -43.06
C GLU A 642 -12.23 15.33 -43.98
N VAL A 643 -11.61 15.49 -45.15
CA VAL A 643 -12.01 16.48 -46.17
C VAL A 643 -12.69 15.77 -47.33
N GLU A 644 -13.95 16.14 -47.57
CA GLU A 644 -14.79 15.69 -48.69
C GLU A 644 -14.76 16.66 -49.88
#